data_AF-A0A424YYC4-F1
#
_entry.id   AF-A0A424YYC4-F1
#
_cell.length_a   1.000
_cell.length_b   1.000
_cell.length_c   1.000
_cell.angle_alpha   90.00
_cell.angle_beta   90.00
_cell.angle_gamma   90.00
#
_symmetry.space_group_name_H-M   'P 1'
#
loop_
_entity.id
_entity.type
_entity.pdbx_description
1 polymer ?
#
loop_
_entity_poly.entity_id
_entity_poly.type
_entity_poly.pdbx_seq_one_letter_code
_entity_poly.pdbx_strand_id
1 'polypeptide(L)'
;VKNGSDGSRTIFVSATTDENINIRKILNKGIIAGSLNIQNRQDINNGSIHVGDIDNQGYIRDVYIGIWKENHATLTLDSFKNSGLIYNTSDNGILFEGKDVKIGKFINTGIIVGNHTNNSNNASVLIGRPDKNYGNTTINLFLNQGLIGSNMAQYGVKFDSGNDDNGNQNRHKATVKHFINTATIQAKDTALHLSNTTITDFLNMDTIKAENGKAIDTLKQTNITNFINAGTIQGGSSQEAIKFAHSNIDNILNTKTIEGKKQAIVFTGSNIKNFINSGTIKSTNGNNNAIEVMNSGDKTTITHFFNTGAIEAKNKGVLLNNSTLTNFINTGTIKSDNDRAVEAYNNDTQIQNFINKGTLQADNSAVVLFRKTTLTNFINTGMISGKVGTSIHTSTLINFINTGTIKATHDKVGAVLLTVLSGSPITLENFINTGTLDATAHGIIVEAGVSITNLYNNGTIKAQRNGIVFYADNGSGDQGKIDNIIIGKQGSIEANKNAINIDIIGNDPNLKSLSVGLIDIQAGAKVSGQEAGIKIASGNSSNTKTVGQIIVAGEVSGKEGGIVNEGTIKASENKSSSENGNKRSRRSLEESQQNEEESKAAILIKESGQITSTSGYGIVNKALIDGSIISKSSSNISIDNQNGATISGGITNSGSGTLMLNNSGSIGTNDSGYNISNEGSGSVNITSWLIKTDSSTKSLQTLKVGGKSANSVMVENLIVDQSGLNMDELNDINNLVSGVSLNNIKKINTNGSGEMILSYDALSGKISTDFNLNASIIGASFRALNASSIKRNAFIDGLMNNMNLSLTFNPNHFNLNTNLTF
;
A
#
# COMPACT_ATOMS: atom_id res chain seq x y z
N VAL A 1 72.64 14.21 2.16
CA VAL A 1 72.25 14.19 0.73
C VAL A 1 73.16 13.18 0.03
N LYS A 2 72.60 12.27 -0.77
CA LYS A 2 73.37 11.30 -1.56
C LYS A 2 73.17 11.62 -3.05
N ASN A 3 74.25 11.56 -3.83
CA ASN A 3 74.17 11.57 -5.28
C ASN A 3 74.01 10.12 -5.75
N GLY A 4 72.95 9.84 -6.51
CA GLY A 4 72.75 8.58 -7.20
C GLY A 4 73.78 8.39 -8.32
N SER A 5 73.93 7.15 -8.76
CA SER A 5 74.79 6.80 -9.91
C SER A 5 74.32 7.43 -11.23
N ASP A 6 73.07 7.87 -11.28
CA ASP A 6 72.43 8.61 -12.37
C ASP A 6 72.50 10.14 -12.20
N GLY A 7 73.19 10.63 -11.17
CA GLY A 7 73.25 12.06 -10.83
C GLY A 7 72.05 12.60 -10.05
N SER A 8 71.07 11.75 -9.70
CA SER A 8 69.91 12.16 -8.90
C SER A 8 70.32 12.54 -7.46
N ARG A 9 69.70 13.56 -6.87
CA ARG A 9 69.96 13.94 -5.47
C ARG A 9 68.85 13.37 -4.58
N THR A 10 69.24 12.57 -3.59
CA THR A 10 68.35 11.97 -2.59
C THR A 10 68.64 12.55 -1.20
N ILE A 11 67.60 12.89 -0.45
CA ILE A 11 67.71 13.18 0.98
C ILE A 11 67.39 11.88 1.72
N PHE A 12 68.31 11.43 2.58
CA PHE A 12 68.18 10.16 3.31
C PHE A 12 68.47 10.41 4.78
N VAL A 13 67.46 10.19 5.63
CA VAL A 13 67.55 10.26 7.09
C VAL A 13 67.28 8.87 7.63
N SER A 14 68.18 8.34 8.47
CA SER A 14 67.98 7.01 9.02
C SER A 14 68.61 6.80 10.38
N ALA A 15 67.81 6.29 11.33
CA ALA A 15 68.22 5.95 12.68
C ALA A 15 68.52 4.45 12.83
N THR A 16 69.47 4.15 13.73
CA THR A 16 69.83 2.82 14.22
C THR A 16 69.26 2.57 15.64
N THR A 17 69.54 1.40 16.22
CA THR A 17 69.16 1.05 17.62
C THR A 17 69.67 2.09 18.61
N ASP A 18 68.81 2.50 19.55
CA ASP A 18 69.04 3.55 20.56
C ASP A 18 69.38 4.96 20.04
N GLU A 19 69.39 5.16 18.71
CA GLU A 19 69.67 6.45 18.10
C GLU A 19 68.42 7.35 18.10
N ASN A 20 68.60 8.60 18.55
CA ASN A 20 67.55 9.62 18.56
C ASN A 20 67.93 10.76 17.62
N ILE A 21 67.33 10.78 16.43
CA ILE A 21 67.55 11.82 15.43
C ILE A 21 66.50 12.92 15.63
N ASN A 22 66.96 14.17 15.78
CA ASN A 22 66.09 15.34 15.84
C ASN A 22 66.47 16.34 14.74
N ILE A 23 65.60 16.51 13.74
CA ILE A 23 65.77 17.45 12.64
C ILE A 23 64.73 18.55 12.77
N ARG A 24 65.15 19.79 13.05
CA ARG A 24 64.21 20.92 13.19
C ARG A 24 63.42 21.22 11.91
N LYS A 25 64.08 21.27 10.75
CA LYS A 25 63.45 21.62 9.47
C LYS A 25 64.20 21.05 8.26
N ILE A 26 63.46 20.56 7.28
CA ILE A 26 63.91 20.25 5.92
C ILE A 26 63.18 21.21 4.97
N LEU A 27 63.93 22.04 4.24
CA LEU A 27 63.38 23.02 3.29
C LEU A 27 63.89 22.71 1.88
N ASN A 28 62.99 22.42 0.94
CA ASN A 28 63.33 22.28 -0.47
C ASN A 28 62.80 23.46 -1.28
N LYS A 29 63.72 24.21 -1.90
CA LYS A 29 63.39 25.28 -2.89
C LYS A 29 63.83 24.93 -4.32
N GLY A 30 64.44 23.76 -4.52
CA GLY A 30 65.07 23.36 -5.78
C GLY A 30 64.54 22.03 -6.29
N ILE A 31 65.42 21.25 -6.93
CA ILE A 31 65.08 19.97 -7.53
C ILE A 31 65.71 18.84 -6.72
N ILE A 32 64.88 17.95 -6.19
CA ILE A 32 65.27 16.65 -5.64
C ILE A 32 64.85 15.61 -6.69
N ALA A 33 65.76 15.33 -7.63
CA ALA A 33 65.52 14.37 -8.72
C ALA A 33 65.49 12.90 -8.23
N GLY A 34 65.96 12.65 -7.00
CA GLY A 34 65.82 11.38 -6.29
C GLY A 34 64.69 11.42 -5.24
N SER A 35 64.76 10.55 -4.24
CA SER A 35 63.74 10.46 -3.19
C SER A 35 64.05 11.35 -1.97
N LEU A 36 63.02 11.72 -1.22
CA LEU A 36 63.14 12.12 0.19
C LEU A 36 62.74 10.93 1.07
N ASN A 37 63.74 10.30 1.70
CA ASN A 37 63.58 9.07 2.48
C ASN A 37 63.88 9.30 3.96
N ILE A 38 62.94 8.98 4.84
CA ILE A 38 63.08 9.06 6.29
C ILE A 38 62.62 7.73 6.90
N GLN A 39 63.57 6.94 7.42
CA GLN A 39 63.31 5.55 7.78
C GLN A 39 64.29 4.98 8.79
N ASN A 40 63.93 3.91 9.51
CA ASN A 40 64.92 3.14 10.28
C ASN A 40 65.92 2.37 9.39
N ARG A 41 67.06 1.96 9.96
CA ARG A 41 68.05 1.08 9.31
C ARG A 41 67.99 -0.31 9.91
N GLN A 42 67.51 -1.30 9.17
CA GLN A 42 67.38 -2.71 9.61
C GLN A 42 66.43 -2.87 10.82
N ASP A 43 66.50 -4.00 11.51
CA ASP A 43 65.74 -4.26 12.74
C ASP A 43 66.36 -3.46 13.89
N ILE A 44 65.60 -2.54 14.49
CA ILE A 44 66.08 -1.62 15.54
C ILE A 44 65.13 -1.55 16.74
N ASN A 45 65.72 -1.42 17.92
CA ASN A 45 65.02 -1.22 19.19
C ASN A 45 65.27 0.19 19.73
N ASN A 46 64.25 0.82 20.32
CA ASN A 46 64.36 2.07 21.07
C ASN A 46 64.97 3.28 20.30
N GLY A 47 65.00 3.23 18.97
CA GLY A 47 65.39 4.37 18.13
C GLY A 47 64.23 5.33 17.88
N SER A 48 64.52 6.62 17.72
CA SER A 48 63.50 7.61 17.33
C SER A 48 63.98 8.56 16.25
N ILE A 49 63.07 8.95 15.37
CA ILE A 49 63.29 10.01 14.40
C ILE A 49 62.20 11.06 14.63
N HIS A 50 62.61 12.24 15.07
CA HIS A 50 61.77 13.43 15.10
C HIS A 50 62.20 14.39 14.00
N VAL A 51 61.22 14.82 13.21
CA VAL A 51 61.37 15.89 12.22
C VAL A 51 60.35 16.97 12.55
N GLY A 52 60.77 18.22 12.70
CA GLY A 52 59.85 19.34 12.86
C GLY A 52 59.08 19.58 11.56
N ASP A 53 59.59 20.46 10.71
CA ASP A 53 58.92 20.82 9.45
C ASP A 53 59.61 20.26 8.21
N ILE A 54 58.86 19.60 7.33
CA ILE A 54 59.24 19.39 5.92
C ILE A 54 58.46 20.41 5.09
N ASP A 55 59.16 21.25 4.34
CA ASP A 55 58.59 22.34 3.54
C ASP A 55 59.12 22.23 2.10
N ASN A 56 58.31 21.61 1.22
CA ASN A 56 58.60 21.50 -0.19
C ASN A 56 57.96 22.65 -0.98
N GLN A 57 58.81 23.50 -1.57
CA GLN A 57 58.44 24.60 -2.46
C GLN A 57 58.93 24.35 -3.90
N GLY A 58 59.77 23.32 -4.09
CA GLY A 58 60.35 22.94 -5.38
C GLY A 58 59.81 21.62 -5.93
N TYR A 59 60.66 20.88 -6.63
CA TYR A 59 60.35 19.56 -7.17
C TYR A 59 60.94 18.44 -6.29
N ILE A 60 60.15 17.40 -6.05
CA ILE A 60 60.62 16.12 -5.50
C ILE A 60 60.06 15.00 -6.38
N ARG A 61 60.90 14.03 -6.75
CA ARG A 61 60.43 12.86 -7.50
C ARG A 61 59.46 12.03 -6.66
N ASP A 62 59.89 11.58 -5.48
CA ASP A 62 59.08 10.76 -4.57
C ASP A 62 59.48 10.95 -3.10
N VAL A 63 58.54 10.64 -2.20
CA VAL A 63 58.72 10.77 -0.75
C VAL A 63 58.39 9.43 -0.07
N TYR A 64 59.31 8.95 0.77
CA TYR A 64 59.11 7.80 1.63
C TYR A 64 59.39 8.16 3.08
N ILE A 65 58.39 8.00 3.94
CA ILE A 65 58.53 8.26 5.38
C ILE A 65 57.91 7.07 6.11
N GLY A 66 58.73 6.26 6.75
CA GLY A 66 58.18 5.09 7.42
C GLY A 66 59.14 4.25 8.23
N ILE A 67 58.55 3.35 9.02
CA ILE A 67 59.27 2.35 9.81
C ILE A 67 58.96 0.96 9.24
N TRP A 68 59.97 0.24 8.78
CA TRP A 68 59.79 -1.09 8.17
C TRP A 68 60.19 -2.19 9.16
N LYS A 69 59.48 -3.34 9.13
CA LYS A 69 59.61 -4.53 10.02
C LYS A 69 59.05 -4.33 11.46
N GLU A 70 59.05 -5.38 12.29
CA GLU A 70 58.53 -5.40 13.69
C GLU A 70 59.43 -4.62 14.65
N ASN A 71 59.68 -3.36 14.35
CA ASN A 71 60.60 -2.51 15.11
C ASN A 71 59.90 -1.74 16.22
N HIS A 72 60.61 -1.52 17.33
CA HIS A 72 60.16 -0.70 18.45
C HIS A 72 60.59 0.78 18.30
N ALA A 73 60.72 1.25 17.06
CA ALA A 73 61.10 2.62 16.76
C ALA A 73 59.87 3.54 16.69
N THR A 74 60.09 4.85 16.87
CA THR A 74 59.05 5.87 16.68
C THR A 74 59.47 6.89 15.63
N LEU A 75 58.53 7.33 14.80
CA LEU A 75 58.75 8.42 13.84
C LEU A 75 57.70 9.49 14.07
N THR A 76 58.15 10.70 14.40
CA THR A 76 57.28 11.86 14.59
C THR A 76 57.64 12.97 13.61
N LEU A 77 56.61 13.56 13.00
CA LEU A 77 56.72 14.67 12.08
C LEU A 77 55.78 15.79 12.51
N ASP A 78 56.25 17.00 12.85
CA ASP A 78 55.35 18.09 13.24
C ASP A 78 54.51 18.57 12.05
N SER A 79 55.15 18.81 10.89
CA SER A 79 54.43 19.10 9.66
C SER A 79 55.14 18.67 8.36
N PHE A 80 54.35 18.16 7.42
CA PHE A 80 54.70 18.00 6.02
C PHE A 80 53.92 19.02 5.19
N LYS A 81 54.60 19.91 4.49
CA LYS A 81 54.00 20.94 3.64
C LYS A 81 54.52 20.79 2.21
N ASN A 82 53.60 20.71 1.25
CA ASN A 82 53.91 20.74 -0.18
C ASN A 82 53.19 21.90 -0.85
N SER A 83 53.95 22.89 -1.32
CA SER A 83 53.49 23.97 -2.20
C SER A 83 54.05 23.86 -3.62
N GLY A 84 55.07 23.01 -3.81
CA GLY A 84 55.67 22.70 -5.11
C GLY A 84 55.05 21.48 -5.80
N LEU A 85 55.89 20.72 -6.51
CA LEU A 85 55.50 19.55 -7.29
C LEU A 85 56.14 18.28 -6.71
N ILE A 86 55.31 17.28 -6.43
CA ILE A 86 55.73 15.90 -6.18
C ILE A 86 55.18 15.06 -7.32
N TYR A 87 56.06 14.48 -8.13
CA TYR A 87 55.66 13.79 -9.35
C TYR A 87 56.53 12.58 -9.63
N ASN A 88 55.93 11.40 -9.46
CA ASN A 88 56.54 10.11 -9.73
C ASN A 88 55.77 9.37 -10.84
N THR A 89 56.46 9.00 -11.92
CA THR A 89 55.80 8.35 -13.07
C THR A 89 55.66 6.85 -12.94
N SER A 90 56.47 6.21 -12.09
CA SER A 90 56.56 4.74 -12.00
C SER A 90 56.11 4.15 -10.67
N ASP A 91 55.97 4.97 -9.62
CA ASP A 91 55.60 4.51 -8.28
C ASP A 91 54.74 5.57 -7.56
N ASN A 92 54.49 5.38 -6.27
CA ASN A 92 53.76 6.27 -5.39
C ASN A 92 54.43 7.67 -5.36
N GLY A 93 53.61 8.72 -5.24
CA GLY A 93 54.13 10.08 -5.03
C GLY A 93 54.69 10.26 -3.62
N ILE A 94 53.85 9.91 -2.63
CA ILE A 94 54.21 9.89 -1.21
C ILE A 94 53.79 8.56 -0.60
N LEU A 95 54.65 7.97 0.22
CA LEU A 95 54.33 6.80 1.04
C LEU A 95 54.64 7.06 2.52
N PHE A 96 53.60 6.91 3.35
CA PHE A 96 53.68 6.78 4.80
C PHE A 96 53.42 5.34 5.22
N GLU A 97 54.33 4.70 5.96
CA GLU A 97 54.08 3.35 6.47
C GLU A 97 54.82 3.04 7.76
N GLY A 98 54.39 1.98 8.47
CA GLY A 98 55.12 1.46 9.61
C GLY A 98 54.43 1.62 10.96
N LYS A 99 55.11 1.12 11.99
CA LYS A 99 54.66 1.19 13.39
C LYS A 99 55.04 2.54 14.00
N ASP A 100 54.12 3.12 14.74
CA ASP A 100 54.19 4.36 15.50
C ASP A 100 54.69 5.57 14.70
N VAL A 101 54.19 5.69 13.46
CA VAL A 101 54.37 6.89 12.62
C VAL A 101 53.31 7.92 12.95
N LYS A 102 53.72 9.08 13.45
CA LYS A 102 52.84 10.18 13.89
C LYS A 102 53.15 11.45 13.12
N ILE A 103 52.17 11.97 12.40
CA ILE A 103 52.26 13.20 11.60
C ILE A 103 51.32 14.23 12.22
N GLY A 104 51.83 15.37 12.66
CA GLY A 104 51.05 16.47 13.19
C GLY A 104 50.16 17.09 12.11
N LYS A 105 50.77 17.58 11.03
CA LYS A 105 50.04 18.19 9.90
C LYS A 105 50.60 17.71 8.57
N PHE A 106 49.74 17.24 7.67
CA PHE A 106 50.01 17.07 6.25
C PHE A 106 49.23 18.15 5.50
N ILE A 107 49.92 19.02 4.77
CA ILE A 107 49.32 20.14 4.04
C ILE A 107 49.82 20.13 2.59
N ASN A 108 48.90 19.99 1.64
CA ASN A 108 49.20 20.13 0.22
C ASN A 108 48.51 21.37 -0.34
N THR A 109 49.25 22.36 -0.81
CA THR A 109 48.75 23.49 -1.62
C THR A 109 49.25 23.42 -3.08
N GLY A 110 50.20 22.52 -3.36
CA GLY A 110 50.77 22.30 -4.69
C GLY A 110 50.16 21.10 -5.41
N ILE A 111 51.01 20.34 -6.12
CA ILE A 111 50.60 19.18 -6.92
C ILE A 111 51.31 17.94 -6.42
N ILE A 112 50.56 16.85 -6.18
CA ILE A 112 51.08 15.53 -5.85
C ILE A 112 50.49 14.52 -6.82
N VAL A 113 51.31 13.84 -7.62
CA VAL A 113 50.85 12.80 -8.56
C VAL A 113 51.80 11.60 -8.50
N GLY A 114 51.22 10.42 -8.37
CA GLY A 114 51.92 9.13 -8.45
C GLY A 114 51.31 8.22 -9.52
N ASN A 115 52.20 7.58 -10.28
CA ASN A 115 52.02 6.47 -11.24
C ASN A 115 51.05 6.67 -12.43
N HIS A 116 51.50 6.20 -13.61
CA HIS A 116 50.80 6.23 -14.91
C HIS A 116 50.59 4.86 -15.56
N THR A 117 50.91 3.73 -14.90
CA THR A 117 50.81 2.40 -15.52
C THR A 117 49.66 1.57 -14.96
N ASN A 118 48.94 0.87 -15.85
CA ASN A 118 47.65 0.21 -15.59
C ASN A 118 47.72 -1.03 -14.65
N ASN A 119 48.88 -1.38 -14.10
CA ASN A 119 49.13 -2.68 -13.47
C ASN A 119 49.71 -2.63 -12.05
N SER A 120 49.67 -1.50 -11.33
CA SER A 120 50.25 -1.41 -9.98
C SER A 120 49.35 -0.67 -8.99
N ASN A 121 49.22 -1.20 -7.77
CA ASN A 121 48.46 -0.72 -6.60
C ASN A 121 48.87 0.67 -6.04
N ASN A 122 49.47 1.52 -6.87
CA ASN A 122 50.13 2.77 -6.49
C ASN A 122 49.14 3.93 -6.37
N ALA A 123 49.44 4.86 -5.47
CA ALA A 123 48.66 6.04 -5.17
C ALA A 123 49.51 7.32 -5.26
N SER A 124 48.86 8.47 -5.42
CA SER A 124 49.58 9.75 -5.29
C SER A 124 50.00 10.00 -3.84
N VAL A 125 49.15 9.61 -2.88
CA VAL A 125 49.51 9.47 -1.46
C VAL A 125 49.06 8.10 -0.98
N LEU A 126 50.01 7.28 -0.54
CA LEU A 126 49.77 5.96 0.04
C LEU A 126 50.08 6.00 1.54
N ILE A 127 49.18 5.43 2.34
CA ILE A 127 49.32 5.27 3.80
C ILE A 127 49.12 3.80 4.13
N GLY A 128 50.18 3.13 4.57
CA GLY A 128 50.24 1.67 4.71
C GLY A 128 50.69 0.95 3.43
N ARG A 129 50.96 -0.35 3.53
CA ARG A 129 51.36 -1.20 2.39
C ARG A 129 50.67 -2.56 2.42
N PRO A 130 50.48 -3.21 1.25
CA PRO A 130 49.81 -4.51 1.17
C PRO A 130 50.64 -5.71 1.62
N ASP A 131 51.98 -5.62 1.54
CA ASP A 131 52.84 -6.81 1.54
C ASP A 131 53.57 -7.05 2.89
N LYS A 132 53.41 -6.16 3.89
CA LYS A 132 54.25 -6.12 5.12
C LYS A 132 53.49 -5.64 6.37
N ASN A 133 52.37 -6.30 6.66
CA ASN A 133 51.34 -5.99 7.67
C ASN A 133 51.79 -5.86 9.15
N TYR A 134 52.44 -4.75 9.57
CA TYR A 134 52.69 -4.45 10.99
C TYR A 134 52.80 -2.94 11.31
N GLY A 135 51.70 -2.16 11.30
CA GLY A 135 51.85 -0.73 11.62
C GLY A 135 50.60 0.09 11.95
N ASN A 136 50.83 1.30 12.43
CA ASN A 136 49.83 2.30 12.77
C ASN A 136 50.35 3.69 12.39
N THR A 137 49.65 4.34 11.45
CA THR A 137 49.93 5.73 11.06
C THR A 137 48.87 6.64 11.67
N THR A 138 49.30 7.67 12.39
CA THR A 138 48.41 8.71 12.92
C THR A 138 48.69 10.05 12.25
N ILE A 139 47.66 10.70 11.72
CA ILE A 139 47.74 12.05 11.14
C ILE A 139 46.76 12.95 11.90
N ASN A 140 47.23 13.99 12.59
CA ASN A 140 46.31 14.87 13.31
C ASN A 140 45.55 15.81 12.36
N LEU A 141 46.19 16.36 11.32
CA LEU A 141 45.50 17.12 10.27
C LEU A 141 46.01 16.68 8.89
N PHE A 142 45.13 16.20 8.03
CA PHE A 142 45.37 16.02 6.61
C PHE A 142 44.57 17.09 5.86
N LEU A 143 45.24 18.08 5.28
CA LEU A 143 44.64 19.22 4.59
C LEU A 143 45.10 19.25 3.13
N ASN A 144 44.19 19.03 2.20
CA ASN A 144 44.42 19.27 0.77
C ASN A 144 43.77 20.58 0.32
N GLN A 145 44.58 21.48 -0.19
CA GLN A 145 44.20 22.75 -0.82
C GLN A 145 44.78 22.89 -2.24
N GLY A 146 45.42 21.83 -2.74
CA GLY A 146 45.98 21.74 -4.09
C GLY A 146 45.43 20.54 -4.85
N LEU A 147 46.21 20.02 -5.80
CA LEU A 147 45.85 18.82 -6.55
C LEU A 147 46.53 17.58 -5.94
N ILE A 148 45.75 16.55 -5.64
CA ILE A 148 46.25 15.20 -5.39
C ILE A 148 45.69 14.26 -6.45
N GLY A 149 46.59 13.62 -7.19
CA GLY A 149 46.28 12.63 -8.22
C GLY A 149 45.97 13.20 -9.60
N SER A 150 45.71 12.27 -10.52
CA SER A 150 45.49 12.53 -11.94
C SER A 150 44.50 11.53 -12.52
N ASN A 151 44.03 11.76 -13.74
CA ASN A 151 43.22 10.80 -14.49
C ASN A 151 44.00 9.53 -14.93
N MET A 152 45.29 9.45 -14.60
CA MET A 152 46.14 8.29 -14.88
C MET A 152 46.54 7.52 -13.61
N ALA A 153 46.50 8.16 -12.44
CA ALA A 153 46.78 7.51 -11.17
C ALA A 153 45.66 6.54 -10.80
N GLN A 154 45.98 5.29 -10.45
CA GLN A 154 44.95 4.33 -10.00
C GLN A 154 44.24 4.86 -8.75
N TYR A 155 45.01 5.36 -7.79
CA TYR A 155 44.51 5.96 -6.57
C TYR A 155 44.99 7.40 -6.37
N GLY A 156 44.11 8.28 -5.88
CA GLY A 156 44.48 9.62 -5.43
C GLY A 156 45.15 9.52 -4.06
N VAL A 157 44.35 9.24 -3.04
CA VAL A 157 44.79 8.92 -1.68
C VAL A 157 44.34 7.51 -1.33
N LYS A 158 45.25 6.66 -0.86
CA LYS A 158 44.96 5.28 -0.47
C LYS A 158 45.45 5.00 0.94
N PHE A 159 44.53 4.60 1.81
CA PHE A 159 44.83 4.02 3.11
C PHE A 159 44.69 2.51 2.99
N ASP A 160 45.83 1.83 2.91
CA ASP A 160 45.92 0.40 2.66
C ASP A 160 46.22 -0.37 3.96
N SER A 161 45.37 -1.35 4.27
CA SER A 161 45.52 -2.21 5.43
C SER A 161 46.24 -3.54 5.13
N GLY A 162 46.45 -3.84 3.84
CA GLY A 162 46.90 -5.13 3.32
C GLY A 162 45.84 -6.24 3.23
N ASN A 163 46.23 -7.40 2.66
CA ASN A 163 45.33 -8.49 2.27
C ASN A 163 44.60 -9.16 3.44
N ASP A 164 43.35 -9.60 3.18
CA ASP A 164 42.42 -10.23 4.13
C ASP A 164 42.49 -11.79 4.09
N ASP A 165 43.34 -12.38 3.23
CA ASP A 165 43.22 -13.78 2.79
C ASP A 165 43.47 -14.86 3.87
N ASN A 166 44.03 -14.53 5.03
CA ASN A 166 44.49 -15.53 6.02
C ASN A 166 44.01 -15.29 7.46
N GLY A 167 42.97 -14.50 7.71
CA GLY A 167 42.49 -14.23 9.08
C GLY A 167 43.53 -13.50 9.97
N ASN A 168 44.47 -12.80 9.34
CA ASN A 168 45.58 -12.13 10.02
C ASN A 168 45.07 -10.89 10.78
N GLN A 169 45.21 -10.90 12.12
CA GLN A 169 44.69 -9.87 13.04
C GLN A 169 45.53 -8.57 13.02
N ASN A 170 46.71 -8.57 12.40
CA ASN A 170 47.70 -7.48 12.49
C ASN A 170 47.71 -6.56 11.25
N ARG A 171 46.57 -5.98 10.87
CA ARG A 171 46.47 -5.10 9.69
C ARG A 171 47.00 -3.69 9.98
N HIS A 172 47.53 -3.01 8.96
CA HIS A 172 47.90 -1.60 9.12
C HIS A 172 46.65 -0.79 9.51
N LYS A 173 46.75 0.02 10.55
CA LYS A 173 45.66 0.87 11.03
C LYS A 173 46.02 2.33 10.83
N ALA A 174 45.23 3.04 10.04
CA ALA A 174 45.38 4.48 9.91
C ALA A 174 44.39 5.22 10.83
N THR A 175 44.87 6.29 11.47
CA THR A 175 44.02 7.20 12.26
C THR A 175 44.24 8.62 11.77
N VAL A 176 43.19 9.28 11.30
CA VAL A 176 43.22 10.68 10.88
C VAL A 176 42.23 11.48 11.72
N LYS A 177 42.69 12.46 12.50
CA LYS A 177 41.74 13.24 13.31
C LYS A 177 40.90 14.15 12.41
N HIS A 178 41.54 14.96 11.57
CA HIS A 178 40.83 15.82 10.61
C HIS A 178 41.35 15.58 9.19
N PHE A 179 40.50 15.06 8.31
CA PHE A 179 40.73 14.97 6.87
C PHE A 179 39.90 16.05 6.18
N ILE A 180 40.57 17.05 5.61
CA ILE A 180 39.93 18.22 4.99
C ILE A 180 40.42 18.35 3.55
N ASN A 181 39.49 18.29 2.60
CA ASN A 181 39.74 18.58 1.20
C ASN A 181 39.04 19.88 0.80
N THR A 182 39.79 20.91 0.46
CA THR A 182 39.28 22.20 -0.05
C THR A 182 39.66 22.45 -1.51
N ALA A 183 40.16 21.43 -2.20
CA ALA A 183 40.55 21.48 -3.59
C ALA A 183 40.24 20.14 -4.29
N THR A 184 41.08 19.67 -5.21
CA THR A 184 40.79 18.47 -6.00
C THR A 184 41.60 17.25 -5.55
N ILE A 185 40.90 16.15 -5.28
CA ILE A 185 41.46 14.80 -5.27
C ILE A 185 40.87 14.05 -6.47
N GLN A 186 41.72 13.51 -7.34
CA GLN A 186 41.25 12.76 -8.50
C GLN A 186 42.05 11.50 -8.79
N ALA A 187 41.41 10.53 -9.41
CA ALA A 187 42.05 9.30 -9.87
C ALA A 187 41.40 8.76 -11.15
N LYS A 188 42.08 7.84 -11.80
CA LYS A 188 41.52 6.97 -12.83
C LYS A 188 40.46 6.04 -12.22
N ASP A 189 40.81 5.32 -11.15
CA ASP A 189 39.95 4.27 -10.58
C ASP A 189 39.34 4.68 -9.25
N THR A 190 40.13 4.95 -8.21
CA THR A 190 39.59 5.31 -6.89
C THR A 190 40.23 6.55 -6.30
N ALA A 191 39.50 7.66 -6.19
CA ALA A 191 40.10 8.93 -5.75
C ALA A 191 40.51 8.88 -4.27
N LEU A 192 39.68 8.27 -3.42
CA LEU A 192 39.97 8.04 -2.01
C LEU A 192 39.59 6.60 -1.62
N HIS A 193 40.57 5.85 -1.13
CA HIS A 193 40.37 4.48 -0.65
C HIS A 193 40.68 4.39 0.85
N LEU A 194 39.75 3.86 1.64
CA LEU A 194 39.83 3.73 3.09
C LEU A 194 39.70 2.27 3.52
N SER A 195 40.76 1.69 4.06
CA SER A 195 40.73 0.35 4.69
C SER A 195 41.30 0.41 6.10
N ASN A 196 40.64 -0.24 7.07
CA ASN A 196 41.02 -0.22 8.50
C ASN A 196 41.43 1.19 9.00
N THR A 197 40.62 2.19 8.62
CA THR A 197 40.93 3.60 8.86
C THR A 197 39.94 4.21 9.84
N THR A 198 40.43 4.94 10.82
CA THR A 198 39.61 5.75 11.74
C THR A 198 39.74 7.22 11.37
N ILE A 199 38.63 7.89 11.03
CA ILE A 199 38.59 9.33 10.78
C ILE A 199 37.62 9.99 11.75
N THR A 200 38.05 11.00 12.51
CA THR A 200 37.10 11.76 13.35
C THR A 200 36.27 12.69 12.47
N ASP A 201 36.91 13.62 11.77
CA ASP A 201 36.22 14.55 10.86
C ASP A 201 36.73 14.41 9.44
N PHE A 202 35.86 13.95 8.56
CA PHE A 202 36.05 13.95 7.12
C PHE A 202 35.23 15.09 6.51
N LEU A 203 35.90 16.06 5.89
CA LEU A 203 35.27 17.22 5.27
C LEU A 203 35.74 17.39 3.83
N ASN A 204 34.83 17.18 2.87
CA ASN A 204 35.03 17.56 1.49
C ASN A 204 34.33 18.90 1.19
N MET A 205 35.07 19.96 0.88
CA MET A 205 34.54 21.28 0.54
C MET A 205 34.64 21.62 -0.96
N ASP A 206 35.36 20.81 -1.73
CA ASP A 206 35.48 20.97 -3.18
C ASP A 206 35.36 19.59 -3.84
N THR A 207 36.33 19.11 -4.62
CA THR A 207 36.11 18.03 -5.57
C THR A 207 36.85 16.75 -5.20
N ILE A 208 36.12 15.63 -5.14
CA ILE A 208 36.69 14.28 -5.14
C ILE A 208 36.07 13.53 -6.31
N LYS A 209 36.88 13.11 -7.29
CA LYS A 209 36.34 12.49 -8.51
C LYS A 209 37.17 11.33 -9.05
N ALA A 210 36.51 10.33 -9.62
CA ALA A 210 37.17 9.28 -10.39
C ALA A 210 36.70 9.28 -11.84
N GLU A 211 37.60 8.98 -12.77
CA GLU A 211 37.28 8.92 -14.20
C GLU A 211 36.44 7.68 -14.54
N ASN A 212 36.91 6.50 -14.08
CA ASN A 212 36.30 5.21 -14.37
C ASN A 212 35.63 4.57 -13.15
N GLY A 213 36.25 4.62 -11.97
CA GLY A 213 35.78 3.89 -10.78
C GLY A 213 35.05 4.76 -9.74
N LYS A 214 35.38 4.57 -8.46
CA LYS A 214 34.70 5.20 -7.33
C LYS A 214 35.39 6.50 -6.92
N ALA A 215 34.64 7.52 -6.56
CA ALA A 215 35.25 8.68 -5.92
C ALA A 215 35.75 8.29 -4.51
N ILE A 216 34.96 7.53 -3.76
CA ILE A 216 35.30 7.07 -2.42
C ILE A 216 34.95 5.59 -2.27
N ASP A 217 35.88 4.80 -1.76
CA ASP A 217 35.68 3.38 -1.45
C ASP A 217 36.13 3.10 -0.02
N THR A 218 35.21 2.61 0.83
CA THR A 218 35.54 2.15 2.18
C THR A 218 35.43 0.65 2.28
N LEU A 219 36.32 0.04 3.05
CA LEU A 219 36.37 -1.38 3.35
C LEU A 219 36.21 -1.64 4.86
N LYS A 220 36.26 -2.92 5.23
CA LYS A 220 36.13 -3.41 6.61
C LYS A 220 36.97 -2.59 7.61
N GLN A 221 36.40 -2.42 8.81
CA GLN A 221 37.02 -1.69 9.93
C GLN A 221 37.28 -0.20 9.66
N THR A 222 36.62 0.38 8.66
CA THR A 222 36.60 1.83 8.51
C THR A 222 35.60 2.44 9.50
N ASN A 223 36.06 3.39 10.31
CA ASN A 223 35.26 4.10 11.30
C ASN A 223 35.33 5.60 11.02
N ILE A 224 34.18 6.26 10.81
CA ILE A 224 34.13 7.71 10.57
C ILE A 224 33.14 8.35 11.54
N THR A 225 33.56 9.29 12.37
CA THR A 225 32.59 9.98 13.25
C THR A 225 31.74 10.96 12.42
N ASN A 226 32.37 11.88 11.69
CA ASN A 226 31.68 12.86 10.87
C ASN A 226 32.16 12.79 9.42
N PHE A 227 31.28 12.38 8.51
CA PHE A 227 31.47 12.47 7.07
C PHE A 227 30.64 13.63 6.52
N ILE A 228 31.29 14.72 6.10
CA ILE A 228 30.64 15.93 5.60
C ILE A 228 31.05 16.16 4.15
N ASN A 229 30.08 16.11 3.24
CA ASN A 229 30.24 16.60 1.88
C ASN A 229 29.59 17.98 1.73
N ALA A 230 30.44 18.99 1.55
CA ALA A 230 30.10 20.37 1.22
C ALA A 230 30.66 20.80 -0.15
N GLY A 231 31.10 19.85 -0.98
CA GLY A 231 31.54 20.05 -2.35
C GLY A 231 30.93 19.04 -3.32
N THR A 232 31.70 18.60 -4.31
CA THR A 232 31.30 17.62 -5.32
C THR A 232 32.04 16.31 -5.12
N ILE A 233 31.29 15.22 -5.02
CA ILE A 233 31.82 13.86 -5.12
C ILE A 233 31.27 13.23 -6.39
N GLN A 234 32.15 12.83 -7.30
CA GLN A 234 31.73 12.32 -8.63
C GLN A 234 32.38 10.98 -8.98
N GLY A 235 31.54 9.95 -9.13
CA GLY A 235 31.94 8.64 -9.61
C GLY A 235 32.15 8.59 -11.12
N GLY A 236 32.99 7.64 -11.55
CA GLY A 236 33.22 7.33 -12.95
C GLY A 236 32.10 6.51 -13.57
N SER A 237 32.28 6.07 -14.82
CA SER A 237 31.26 5.36 -15.60
C SER A 237 31.08 3.88 -15.24
N SER A 238 32.07 3.26 -14.60
CA SER A 238 32.09 1.80 -14.37
C SER A 238 31.54 1.38 -13.01
N GLN A 239 31.49 2.27 -12.01
CA GLN A 239 31.15 1.95 -10.62
C GLN A 239 30.35 3.08 -9.97
N GLU A 240 29.90 2.83 -8.75
CA GLU A 240 29.25 3.80 -7.85
C GLU A 240 30.19 4.95 -7.45
N ALA A 241 29.64 6.13 -7.11
CA ALA A 241 30.47 7.25 -6.67
C ALA A 241 31.06 7.03 -5.27
N ILE A 242 30.23 6.54 -4.34
CA ILE A 242 30.67 6.20 -2.99
C ILE A 242 30.22 4.79 -2.66
N LYS A 243 31.16 3.96 -2.20
CA LYS A 243 30.85 2.68 -1.54
C LYS A 243 31.22 2.73 -0.08
N PHE A 244 30.25 2.44 0.78
CA PHE A 244 30.45 2.23 2.20
C PHE A 244 30.35 0.73 2.53
N ALA A 245 31.48 0.03 2.57
CA ALA A 245 31.51 -1.39 2.89
C ALA A 245 31.99 -1.68 4.31
N HIS A 246 31.19 -2.42 5.08
CA HIS A 246 31.50 -2.90 6.43
C HIS A 246 32.10 -1.79 7.33
N SER A 247 31.51 -0.60 7.23
CA SER A 247 31.98 0.62 7.88
C SER A 247 31.05 1.04 9.01
N ASN A 248 31.61 1.65 10.05
CA ASN A 248 30.82 2.29 11.11
C ASN A 248 30.92 3.80 10.96
N ILE A 249 29.77 4.47 10.76
CA ILE A 249 29.74 5.91 10.53
C ILE A 249 28.68 6.54 11.42
N ASP A 250 29.06 7.49 12.28
CA ASP A 250 28.09 8.15 13.15
C ASP A 250 27.23 9.14 12.35
N ASN A 251 27.85 10.00 11.54
CA ASN A 251 27.14 11.03 10.79
C ASN A 251 27.62 11.10 9.34
N ILE A 252 26.70 10.97 8.39
CA ILE A 252 26.88 11.34 6.99
C ILE A 252 26.02 12.58 6.75
N LEU A 253 26.64 13.68 6.34
CA LEU A 253 25.98 14.93 5.98
C LEU A 253 26.37 15.33 4.56
N ASN A 254 25.42 15.25 3.62
CA ASN A 254 25.57 15.81 2.29
C ASN A 254 24.85 17.17 2.21
N THR A 255 25.58 18.24 1.90
CA THR A 255 25.03 19.60 1.71
C THR A 255 25.15 20.10 0.28
N LYS A 256 25.89 19.38 -0.57
CA LYS A 256 26.12 19.69 -1.98
C LYS A 256 25.92 18.45 -2.84
N THR A 257 26.83 18.13 -3.75
CA THR A 257 26.55 17.17 -4.83
C THR A 257 27.28 15.87 -4.61
N ILE A 258 26.54 14.76 -4.68
CA ILE A 258 27.09 13.42 -4.89
C ILE A 258 26.48 12.89 -6.18
N GLU A 259 27.32 12.66 -7.18
CA GLU A 259 26.89 12.23 -8.51
C GLU A 259 27.57 10.92 -8.88
N GLY A 260 26.77 9.89 -9.15
CA GLY A 260 27.24 8.66 -9.80
C GLY A 260 26.74 8.60 -11.23
N LYS A 261 27.61 8.20 -12.17
CA LYS A 261 27.12 7.75 -13.47
C LYS A 261 26.32 6.44 -13.30
N LYS A 262 26.76 5.55 -12.41
CA LYS A 262 25.94 4.44 -11.87
C LYS A 262 25.22 4.86 -10.58
N GLN A 263 25.34 4.10 -9.50
CA GLN A 263 24.83 4.49 -8.19
C GLN A 263 25.61 5.68 -7.63
N ALA A 264 24.94 6.59 -6.94
CA ALA A 264 25.64 7.65 -6.23
C ALA A 264 26.23 7.12 -4.92
N ILE A 265 25.45 6.35 -4.15
CA ILE A 265 25.89 5.78 -2.87
C ILE A 265 25.45 4.32 -2.79
N VAL A 266 26.38 3.45 -2.38
CA VAL A 266 26.12 2.04 -2.08
C VAL A 266 26.53 1.74 -0.64
N PHE A 267 25.67 1.06 0.11
CA PHE A 267 25.96 0.51 1.42
C PHE A 267 25.97 -1.02 1.40
N THR A 268 26.99 -1.64 2.00
CA THR A 268 27.11 -3.11 2.16
C THR A 268 27.61 -3.42 3.58
N GLY A 269 26.81 -4.10 4.40
CA GLY A 269 27.19 -4.51 5.77
C GLY A 269 27.59 -3.36 6.71
N SER A 270 27.14 -2.13 6.47
CA SER A 270 27.59 -0.94 7.21
C SER A 270 26.63 -0.54 8.34
N ASN A 271 27.16 0.12 9.38
CA ASN A 271 26.39 0.68 10.49
C ASN A 271 26.46 2.20 10.42
N ILE A 272 25.33 2.84 10.10
CA ILE A 272 25.20 4.28 9.99
C ILE A 272 24.23 4.76 11.06
N LYS A 273 24.63 5.69 11.92
CA LYS A 273 23.71 6.26 12.90
C LYS A 273 22.82 7.33 12.26
N ASN A 274 23.41 8.33 11.61
CA ASN A 274 22.68 9.40 10.93
C ASN A 274 23.14 9.53 9.48
N PHE A 275 22.20 9.41 8.54
CA PHE A 275 22.37 9.81 7.15
C PHE A 275 21.48 11.03 6.88
N ILE A 276 22.08 12.16 6.52
CA ILE A 276 21.40 13.43 6.28
C ILE A 276 21.77 13.95 4.90
N ASN A 277 20.79 13.99 3.99
CA ASN A 277 20.91 14.64 2.70
C ASN A 277 20.16 15.96 2.68
N SER A 278 20.88 17.07 2.56
CA SER A 278 20.35 18.42 2.32
C SER A 278 20.77 19.02 0.97
N GLY A 279 21.70 18.36 0.27
CA GLY A 279 22.10 18.69 -1.09
C GLY A 279 21.43 17.81 -2.14
N THR A 280 22.15 17.50 -3.21
CA THR A 280 21.70 16.66 -4.32
C THR A 280 22.49 15.35 -4.35
N ILE A 281 21.77 14.24 -4.42
CA ILE A 281 22.33 12.91 -4.70
C ILE A 281 21.69 12.43 -5.99
N LYS A 282 22.48 12.13 -7.02
CA LYS A 282 21.92 11.73 -8.31
C LYS A 282 22.67 10.63 -9.04
N SER A 283 21.90 9.80 -9.73
CA SER A 283 22.35 8.77 -10.68
C SER A 283 22.00 9.21 -12.10
N THR A 284 22.97 9.20 -13.03
CA THR A 284 22.75 9.75 -14.39
C THR A 284 22.55 8.71 -15.50
N ASN A 285 23.03 7.46 -15.36
CA ASN A 285 22.85 6.41 -16.39
C ASN A 285 21.62 5.51 -16.13
N GLY A 286 20.96 5.12 -17.22
CA GLY A 286 19.54 4.74 -17.31
C GLY A 286 18.96 3.64 -16.41
N ASN A 287 19.76 2.79 -15.76
CA ASN A 287 19.24 1.65 -14.97
C ASN A 287 19.69 1.63 -13.50
N ASN A 288 20.38 2.68 -13.05
CA ASN A 288 21.00 2.68 -11.72
C ASN A 288 20.18 3.47 -10.70
N ASN A 289 20.22 2.99 -9.46
CA ASN A 289 19.59 3.64 -8.31
C ASN A 289 20.41 4.85 -7.86
N ALA A 290 19.83 5.86 -7.22
CA ALA A 290 20.66 6.91 -6.62
C ALA A 290 21.33 6.39 -5.34
N ILE A 291 20.56 5.81 -4.42
CA ILE A 291 21.07 5.17 -3.20
C ILE A 291 20.64 3.70 -3.19
N GLU A 292 21.59 2.82 -2.90
CA GLU A 292 21.35 1.39 -2.83
C GLU A 292 21.97 0.76 -1.58
N VAL A 293 21.16 0.05 -0.81
CA VAL A 293 21.63 -0.85 0.24
C VAL A 293 21.59 -2.26 -0.33
N MET A 294 22.76 -2.88 -0.50
CA MET A 294 22.88 -4.20 -1.12
C MET A 294 22.83 -5.32 -0.08
N ASN A 295 22.33 -6.48 -0.49
CA ASN A 295 22.47 -7.69 0.30
C ASN A 295 23.86 -8.32 0.10
N SER A 296 24.73 -8.16 1.09
CA SER A 296 26.11 -8.67 1.08
C SER A 296 26.37 -9.71 2.19
N GLY A 297 25.33 -10.43 2.63
CA GLY A 297 25.40 -11.33 3.80
C GLY A 297 25.21 -10.57 5.12
N ASP A 298 26.05 -9.58 5.38
CA ASP A 298 25.92 -8.69 6.54
C ASP A 298 24.80 -7.65 6.34
N LYS A 299 23.93 -7.53 7.34
CA LYS A 299 22.83 -6.56 7.36
C LYS A 299 23.36 -5.14 7.53
N THR A 300 22.90 -4.22 6.69
CA THR A 300 23.19 -2.78 6.86
C THR A 300 22.20 -2.16 7.84
N THR A 301 22.67 -1.39 8.81
CA THR A 301 21.83 -0.64 9.74
C THR A 301 21.95 0.85 9.46
N ILE A 302 20.84 1.55 9.26
CA ILE A 302 20.79 3.02 9.21
C ILE A 302 19.78 3.48 10.25
N THR A 303 20.22 3.95 11.41
CA THR A 303 19.28 4.33 12.50
C THR A 303 18.34 5.43 12.02
N HIS A 304 18.89 6.50 11.44
CA HIS A 304 18.11 7.61 10.93
C HIS A 304 18.55 8.03 9.53
N PHE A 305 17.61 7.94 8.58
CA PHE A 305 17.74 8.45 7.22
C PHE A 305 16.87 9.70 7.08
N PHE A 306 17.49 10.85 6.83
CA PHE A 306 16.82 12.13 6.62
C PHE A 306 17.16 12.68 5.23
N ASN A 307 16.14 12.92 4.41
CA ASN A 307 16.28 13.63 3.15
C ASN A 307 15.51 14.96 3.21
N THR A 308 16.23 16.08 3.23
CA THR A 308 15.68 17.44 3.07
C THR A 308 16.02 18.05 1.72
N GLY A 309 16.98 17.46 1.00
CA GLY A 309 17.41 17.88 -0.34
C GLY A 309 16.76 17.08 -1.47
N ALA A 310 17.50 16.89 -2.55
CA ALA A 310 17.05 16.15 -3.74
C ALA A 310 17.78 14.79 -3.86
N ILE A 311 17.01 13.73 -4.12
CA ILE A 311 17.50 12.43 -4.54
C ILE A 311 16.87 12.13 -5.90
N GLU A 312 17.69 12.04 -6.94
CA GLU A 312 17.24 11.89 -8.32
C GLU A 312 17.88 10.65 -8.96
N ALA A 313 17.05 9.75 -9.48
CA ALA A 313 17.54 8.53 -10.10
C ALA A 313 16.90 8.28 -11.46
N LYS A 314 17.65 7.59 -12.33
CA LYS A 314 17.06 7.00 -13.53
C LYS A 314 16.19 5.80 -13.22
N ASN A 315 16.63 4.88 -12.35
CA ASN A 315 15.86 3.69 -11.99
C ASN A 315 15.07 3.86 -10.67
N LYS A 316 15.74 3.77 -9.51
CA LYS A 316 15.11 3.94 -8.19
C LYS A 316 15.80 5.01 -7.38
N GLY A 317 15.04 5.85 -6.69
CA GLY A 317 15.59 6.87 -5.80
C GLY A 317 16.39 6.23 -4.67
N VAL A 318 15.71 5.42 -3.85
CA VAL A 318 16.30 4.66 -2.75
C VAL A 318 15.87 3.20 -2.82
N LEU A 319 16.84 2.28 -2.84
CA LEU A 319 16.63 0.84 -2.74
C LEU A 319 17.17 0.31 -1.41
N LEU A 320 16.31 -0.33 -0.62
CA LEU A 320 16.64 -0.92 0.68
C LEU A 320 16.50 -2.45 0.61
N ASN A 321 17.61 -3.17 0.77
CA ASN A 321 17.64 -4.63 0.80
C ASN A 321 18.46 -5.12 2.00
N ASN A 322 17.96 -6.11 2.73
CA ASN A 322 18.59 -6.69 3.92
C ASN A 322 19.12 -5.60 4.85
N SER A 323 18.20 -4.73 5.33
CA SER A 323 18.56 -3.53 6.08
C SER A 323 17.62 -3.22 7.25
N THR A 324 18.14 -2.58 8.30
CA THR A 324 17.34 -2.13 9.45
C THR A 324 17.37 -0.62 9.56
N LEU A 325 16.18 -0.01 9.61
CA LEU A 325 15.99 1.42 9.80
C LEU A 325 15.02 1.69 10.95
N THR A 326 15.38 2.61 11.86
CA THR A 326 14.44 3.15 12.85
C THR A 326 13.56 4.21 12.19
N ASN A 327 14.18 5.20 11.54
CA ASN A 327 13.46 6.30 10.91
C ASN A 327 13.94 6.51 9.47
N PHE A 328 13.01 6.49 8.52
CA PHE A 328 13.18 7.04 7.18
C PHE A 328 12.28 8.27 7.07
N ILE A 329 12.86 9.47 6.95
CA ILE A 329 12.13 10.73 6.89
C ILE A 329 12.52 11.50 5.62
N ASN A 330 11.55 11.68 4.73
CA ASN A 330 11.67 12.54 3.56
C ASN A 330 10.91 13.85 3.76
N THR A 331 11.60 14.99 3.83
CA THR A 331 11.00 16.33 3.75
C THR A 331 11.37 17.05 2.45
N GLY A 332 12.35 16.56 1.70
CA GLY A 332 12.75 17.04 0.39
C GLY A 332 12.07 16.27 -0.74
N THR A 333 12.80 16.07 -1.84
CA THR A 333 12.31 15.37 -3.03
C THR A 333 13.08 14.08 -3.25
N ILE A 334 12.35 12.99 -3.50
CA ILE A 334 12.91 11.76 -4.07
C ILE A 334 12.15 11.46 -5.36
N LYS A 335 12.87 11.46 -6.48
CA LYS A 335 12.31 11.27 -7.81
C LYS A 335 13.02 10.16 -8.56
N SER A 336 12.25 9.35 -9.27
CA SER A 336 12.75 8.37 -10.24
C SER A 336 12.05 8.46 -11.59
N ASP A 337 12.80 8.36 -12.68
CA ASP A 337 12.25 8.41 -14.04
C ASP A 337 11.63 7.06 -14.47
N ASN A 338 12.25 5.91 -14.14
CA ASN A 338 11.86 4.61 -14.71
C ASN A 338 11.11 3.67 -13.76
N ASP A 339 11.46 3.60 -12.48
CA ASP A 339 10.82 2.66 -11.55
C ASP A 339 10.28 3.37 -10.30
N ARG A 340 10.91 3.25 -9.13
CA ARG A 340 10.32 3.66 -7.84
C ARG A 340 11.09 4.77 -7.16
N ALA A 341 10.41 5.69 -6.49
CA ALA A 341 11.09 6.66 -5.64
C ALA A 341 11.74 5.95 -4.45
N VAL A 342 11.00 5.06 -3.80
CA VAL A 342 11.50 4.21 -2.71
C VAL A 342 11.03 2.77 -2.89
N GLU A 343 11.97 1.84 -2.80
CA GLU A 343 11.68 0.41 -2.72
C GLU A 343 12.41 -0.19 -1.53
N ALA A 344 11.68 -0.95 -0.71
CA ALA A 344 12.29 -1.85 0.25
C ALA A 344 11.85 -3.28 -0.04
N TYR A 345 12.80 -4.21 -0.07
CA TYR A 345 12.49 -5.61 -0.28
C TYR A 345 13.32 -6.55 0.60
N ASN A 346 12.90 -7.83 0.68
CA ASN A 346 13.50 -8.92 1.48
C ASN A 346 13.01 -8.97 2.94
N ASN A 347 12.69 -10.19 3.43
CA ASN A 347 12.07 -10.47 4.74
C ASN A 347 12.87 -9.88 5.90
N ASP A 348 14.19 -9.77 5.71
CA ASP A 348 15.11 -9.22 6.69
C ASP A 348 15.15 -7.69 6.74
N THR A 349 14.49 -7.02 5.79
CA THR A 349 14.38 -5.57 5.77
C THR A 349 13.32 -5.09 6.75
N GLN A 350 13.73 -4.27 7.71
CA GLN A 350 12.91 -3.76 8.79
C GLN A 350 12.94 -2.24 8.80
N ILE A 351 11.76 -1.62 8.77
CA ILE A 351 11.61 -0.17 8.87
C ILE A 351 10.58 0.10 9.97
N GLN A 352 10.98 0.74 11.06
CA GLN A 352 10.00 1.08 12.09
C GLN A 352 9.10 2.23 11.62
N ASN A 353 9.68 3.36 11.23
CA ASN A 353 8.92 4.53 10.79
C ASN A 353 9.34 4.97 9.39
N PHE A 354 8.40 4.92 8.44
CA PHE A 354 8.52 5.58 7.15
C PHE A 354 7.64 6.84 7.15
N ILE A 355 8.27 8.00 7.01
CA ILE A 355 7.59 9.30 7.09
C ILE A 355 7.91 10.12 5.84
N ASN A 356 6.90 10.37 5.01
CA ASN A 356 7.00 11.31 3.89
C ASN A 356 6.28 12.62 4.23
N LYS A 357 7.02 13.72 4.34
CA LYS A 357 6.52 15.09 4.44
C LYS A 357 6.77 15.93 3.18
N GLY A 358 7.71 15.49 2.35
CA GLY A 358 8.08 16.14 1.09
C GLY A 358 7.40 15.48 -0.11
N THR A 359 8.14 15.37 -1.21
CA THR A 359 7.66 14.82 -2.47
C THR A 359 8.33 13.49 -2.77
N LEU A 360 7.53 12.46 -3.03
CA LEU A 360 7.95 11.23 -3.68
C LEU A 360 7.28 11.14 -5.05
N GLN A 361 8.07 10.95 -6.11
CA GLN A 361 7.54 10.87 -7.47
C GLN A 361 8.20 9.76 -8.28
N ALA A 362 7.38 9.04 -9.03
CA ALA A 362 7.82 8.03 -9.98
C ALA A 362 6.92 8.02 -11.22
N ASP A 363 7.51 8.03 -12.42
CA ASP A 363 6.73 8.20 -13.64
C ASP A 363 6.14 6.88 -14.18
N ASN A 364 6.75 5.73 -13.85
CA ASN A 364 6.47 4.46 -14.56
C ASN A 364 6.07 3.27 -13.67
N SER A 365 6.05 3.42 -12.34
CA SER A 365 5.78 2.32 -11.40
C SER A 365 5.01 2.80 -10.16
N ALA A 366 5.00 1.97 -9.12
CA ALA A 366 4.63 2.40 -7.77
C ALA A 366 5.69 3.36 -7.22
N VAL A 367 5.26 4.49 -6.68
CA VAL A 367 6.19 5.47 -6.08
C VAL A 367 6.89 4.88 -4.87
N VAL A 368 6.12 4.21 -4.01
CA VAL A 368 6.62 3.48 -2.85
C VAL A 368 6.22 2.01 -2.96
N LEU A 369 7.19 1.11 -2.89
CA LEU A 369 6.96 -0.33 -2.80
C LEU A 369 7.65 -0.90 -1.56
N PHE A 370 6.89 -1.56 -0.71
CA PHE A 370 7.41 -2.45 0.32
C PHE A 370 7.10 -3.89 -0.06
N ARG A 371 8.12 -4.73 -0.16
CA ARG A 371 7.99 -6.10 -0.66
C ARG A 371 8.66 -7.12 0.24
N LYS A 372 7.88 -8.00 0.88
CA LYS A 372 8.40 -8.96 1.86
C LYS A 372 9.19 -8.23 2.95
N THR A 373 8.66 -7.18 3.58
CA THR A 373 9.39 -6.42 4.62
C THR A 373 8.59 -6.33 5.91
N THR A 374 9.23 -5.95 7.02
CA THR A 374 8.56 -5.56 8.27
C THR A 374 8.48 -4.04 8.32
N LEU A 375 7.27 -3.49 8.37
CA LEU A 375 7.03 -2.05 8.47
C LEU A 375 6.11 -1.79 9.67
N THR A 376 6.46 -0.92 10.61
CA THR A 376 5.54 -0.63 11.73
C THR A 376 4.58 0.50 11.37
N ASN A 377 5.11 1.64 10.94
CA ASN A 377 4.34 2.85 10.65
C ASN A 377 4.68 3.40 9.28
N PHE A 378 3.65 3.58 8.44
CA PHE A 378 3.70 4.38 7.23
C PHE A 378 2.94 5.68 7.46
N ILE A 379 3.61 6.82 7.32
CA ILE A 379 3.01 8.14 7.52
C ILE A 379 3.30 9.02 6.31
N ASN A 380 2.26 9.43 5.59
CA ASN A 380 2.35 10.43 4.54
C ASN A 380 1.65 11.72 4.96
N THR A 381 2.41 12.82 5.04
CA THR A 381 1.90 14.18 5.18
C THR A 381 2.26 15.06 3.98
N GLY A 382 3.03 14.54 3.03
CA GLY A 382 3.45 15.23 1.82
C GLY A 382 2.74 14.73 0.56
N MET A 383 3.43 14.79 -0.57
CA MET A 383 2.94 14.34 -1.87
C MET A 383 3.58 13.00 -2.26
N ILE A 384 2.76 12.04 -2.69
CA ILE A 384 3.17 10.81 -3.35
C ILE A 384 2.43 10.75 -4.69
N SER A 385 3.13 10.75 -5.82
CA SER A 385 2.48 10.81 -7.15
C SER A 385 3.18 9.94 -8.19
N GLY A 386 2.43 9.03 -8.81
CA GLY A 386 2.93 8.15 -9.88
C GLY A 386 1.82 7.29 -10.49
N LYS A 387 2.16 6.24 -11.24
CA LYS A 387 1.16 5.30 -11.80
C LYS A 387 0.40 4.58 -10.70
N VAL A 388 1.11 4.14 -9.67
CA VAL A 388 0.56 3.67 -8.39
C VAL A 388 1.13 4.54 -7.30
N GLY A 389 0.30 5.02 -6.37
CA GLY A 389 0.75 5.86 -5.27
C GLY A 389 1.62 5.05 -4.30
N THR A 390 1.03 4.09 -3.60
CA THR A 390 1.76 3.22 -2.66
C THR A 390 1.32 1.78 -2.80
N SER A 391 2.28 0.86 -2.85
CA SER A 391 2.04 -0.57 -2.90
C SER A 391 2.75 -1.27 -1.74
N ILE A 392 1.99 -2.00 -0.93
CA ILE A 392 2.47 -2.59 0.32
C ILE A 392 2.22 -4.10 0.27
N HIS A 393 3.32 -4.84 0.31
CA HIS A 393 3.38 -6.27 0.46
C HIS A 393 4.29 -6.59 1.66
N THR A 394 3.85 -6.29 2.87
CA THR A 394 4.65 -6.47 4.09
C THR A 394 4.07 -7.58 4.95
N SER A 395 4.91 -8.28 5.70
CA SER A 395 4.44 -9.31 6.64
C SER A 395 3.75 -8.71 7.86
N THR A 396 4.07 -7.46 8.19
CA THR A 396 3.46 -6.68 9.27
C THR A 396 3.33 -5.21 8.84
N LEU A 397 2.21 -4.57 9.18
CA LEU A 397 1.99 -3.13 9.11
C LEU A 397 1.03 -2.74 10.22
N ILE A 398 1.45 -1.97 11.23
CA ILE A 398 0.50 -1.59 12.29
C ILE A 398 -0.35 -0.40 11.84
N ASN A 399 0.30 0.66 11.38
CA ASN A 399 -0.37 1.91 11.01
C ASN A 399 -0.03 2.36 9.60
N PHE A 400 -1.05 2.61 8.79
CA PHE A 400 -0.98 3.37 7.55
C PHE A 400 -1.74 4.68 7.76
N ILE A 401 -1.04 5.81 7.76
CA ILE A 401 -1.62 7.13 8.03
C ILE A 401 -1.33 8.05 6.84
N ASN A 402 -2.38 8.48 6.15
CA ASN A 402 -2.31 9.51 5.12
C ASN A 402 -3.02 10.79 5.59
N THR A 403 -2.27 11.87 5.71
CA THR A 403 -2.74 13.25 5.96
C THR A 403 -2.39 14.18 4.78
N GLY A 404 -1.49 13.75 3.89
CA GLY A 404 -1.13 14.45 2.66
C GLY A 404 -1.90 13.93 1.45
N THR A 405 -1.27 13.96 0.28
CA THR A 405 -1.87 13.52 -0.98
C THR A 405 -1.16 12.29 -1.53
N ILE A 406 -1.93 11.27 -1.90
CA ILE A 406 -1.47 10.12 -2.66
C ILE A 406 -2.24 10.08 -3.98
N LYS A 407 -1.51 10.18 -5.09
CA LYS A 407 -2.07 10.22 -6.44
C LYS A 407 -1.62 9.00 -7.26
N ALA A 408 -2.59 8.34 -7.89
CA ALA A 408 -2.36 7.26 -8.86
C ALA A 408 -2.96 7.62 -10.22
N THR A 409 -2.17 7.43 -11.29
CA THR A 409 -2.54 7.77 -12.66
C THR A 409 -2.78 6.57 -13.57
N HIS A 410 -2.62 5.34 -13.08
CA HIS A 410 -2.92 4.15 -13.85
C HIS A 410 -4.43 3.83 -13.86
N ASP A 411 -4.91 3.39 -15.01
CA ASP A 411 -6.33 3.06 -15.28
C ASP A 411 -6.85 1.75 -14.65
N LYS A 412 -6.04 1.01 -13.90
CA LYS A 412 -6.41 -0.31 -13.34
C LYS A 412 -6.09 -0.51 -11.85
N VAL A 413 -5.19 0.28 -11.27
CA VAL A 413 -4.66 0.05 -9.92
C VAL A 413 -5.00 1.19 -8.97
N GLY A 414 -4.84 0.95 -7.67
CA GLY A 414 -5.25 1.86 -6.61
C GLY A 414 -4.29 3.02 -6.35
N ALA A 415 -4.77 4.10 -5.72
CA ALA A 415 -3.88 5.05 -5.03
C ALA A 415 -3.10 4.34 -3.92
N VAL A 416 -3.78 3.46 -3.18
CA VAL A 416 -3.16 2.52 -2.26
C VAL A 416 -3.51 1.09 -2.66
N LEU A 417 -2.48 0.25 -2.74
CA LEU A 417 -2.58 -1.16 -3.07
C LEU A 417 -1.99 -1.99 -1.92
N LEU A 418 -2.84 -2.78 -1.25
CA LEU A 418 -2.46 -3.71 -0.20
C LEU A 418 -2.55 -5.13 -0.76
N THR A 419 -1.41 -5.82 -0.87
CA THR A 419 -1.29 -7.06 -1.67
C THR A 419 -0.44 -8.11 -0.97
N VAL A 420 -0.82 -9.37 -1.12
CA VAL A 420 -0.18 -10.53 -0.51
C VAL A 420 0.86 -11.12 -1.48
N LEU A 421 2.00 -11.56 -0.96
CA LEU A 421 2.99 -12.33 -1.73
C LEU A 421 3.10 -13.74 -1.18
N SER A 422 2.91 -14.74 -2.06
CA SER A 422 3.08 -16.15 -1.72
C SER A 422 2.17 -16.63 -0.57
N GLY A 423 0.94 -16.11 -0.49
CA GLY A 423 -0.07 -16.52 0.50
C GLY A 423 0.18 -16.10 1.95
N SER A 424 1.18 -15.26 2.24
CA SER A 424 1.43 -14.79 3.61
C SER A 424 0.48 -13.65 4.01
N PRO A 425 -0.39 -13.82 5.02
CA PRO A 425 -1.40 -12.83 5.36
C PRO A 425 -0.78 -11.52 5.85
N ILE A 426 -1.40 -10.40 5.47
CA ILE A 426 -1.05 -9.07 5.98
C ILE A 426 -2.06 -8.69 7.05
N THR A 427 -1.58 -8.33 8.24
CA THR A 427 -2.41 -7.70 9.27
C THR A 427 -2.11 -6.21 9.32
N LEU A 428 -3.17 -5.40 9.16
CA LEU A 428 -3.16 -3.95 9.30
C LEU A 428 -4.09 -3.53 10.43
N GLU A 429 -3.56 -2.94 11.50
CA GLU A 429 -4.43 -2.51 12.61
C GLU A 429 -5.21 -1.24 12.21
N ASN A 430 -4.51 -0.21 11.74
CA ASN A 430 -5.14 1.08 11.45
C ASN A 430 -4.75 1.60 10.06
N PHE A 431 -5.71 1.68 9.16
CA PHE A 431 -5.67 2.49 7.96
C PHE A 431 -6.42 3.80 8.22
N ILE A 432 -5.71 4.93 8.25
CA ILE A 432 -6.26 6.24 8.57
C ILE A 432 -5.99 7.18 7.39
N ASN A 433 -7.05 7.60 6.70
CA ASN A 433 -6.99 8.65 5.69
C ASN A 433 -7.68 9.91 6.20
N THR A 434 -6.92 10.98 6.38
CA THR A 434 -7.40 12.35 6.68
C THR A 434 -6.99 13.35 5.59
N GLY A 435 -6.11 12.94 4.68
CA GLY A 435 -5.73 13.69 3.49
C GLY A 435 -6.51 13.26 2.25
N THR A 436 -5.85 13.27 1.09
CA THR A 436 -6.48 12.98 -0.20
C THR A 436 -5.88 11.72 -0.83
N LEU A 437 -6.74 10.80 -1.26
CA LEU A 437 -6.42 9.73 -2.21
C LEU A 437 -7.09 10.08 -3.55
N ASP A 438 -6.30 10.32 -4.60
CA ASP A 438 -6.79 10.69 -5.93
C ASP A 438 -6.35 9.64 -6.96
N ALA A 439 -7.29 8.88 -7.49
CA ALA A 439 -7.02 7.75 -8.36
C ALA A 439 -7.82 7.76 -9.67
N THR A 440 -7.12 7.55 -10.78
CA THR A 440 -7.72 7.30 -12.11
C THR A 440 -8.42 5.96 -12.24
N ALA A 441 -8.30 5.08 -11.24
CA ALA A 441 -9.04 3.82 -11.18
C ALA A 441 -9.67 3.62 -9.81
N HIS A 442 -8.99 2.96 -8.88
CA HIS A 442 -9.54 2.63 -7.57
C HIS A 442 -8.91 3.49 -6.47
N GLY A 443 -9.65 3.86 -5.42
CA GLY A 443 -9.05 4.58 -4.29
C GLY A 443 -8.12 3.65 -3.50
N ILE A 444 -8.69 2.60 -2.91
CA ILE A 444 -8.01 1.59 -2.12
C ILE A 444 -8.34 0.20 -2.69
N ILE A 445 -7.30 -0.59 -2.94
CA ILE A 445 -7.42 -2.01 -3.30
C ILE A 445 -6.89 -2.86 -2.15
N VAL A 446 -7.69 -3.84 -1.72
CA VAL A 446 -7.35 -4.79 -0.65
C VAL A 446 -7.35 -6.21 -1.21
N GLU A 447 -6.19 -6.85 -1.32
CA GLU A 447 -6.12 -8.23 -1.80
C GLU A 447 -6.68 -9.23 -0.79
N ALA A 448 -7.31 -10.31 -1.26
CA ALA A 448 -7.67 -11.44 -0.43
C ALA A 448 -6.41 -12.02 0.27
N GLY A 449 -6.51 -12.26 1.57
CA GLY A 449 -5.40 -12.56 2.48
C GLY A 449 -4.92 -11.35 3.29
N VAL A 450 -5.39 -10.14 2.98
CA VAL A 450 -5.22 -8.96 3.84
C VAL A 450 -6.36 -8.87 4.87
N SER A 451 -6.00 -8.60 6.12
CA SER A 451 -6.92 -8.29 7.22
C SER A 451 -6.67 -6.88 7.76
N ILE A 452 -7.68 -6.03 7.72
CA ILE A 452 -7.62 -4.66 8.27
C ILE A 452 -8.56 -4.59 9.48
N THR A 453 -8.08 -4.12 10.64
CA THR A 453 -8.98 -3.92 11.80
C THR A 453 -9.80 -2.64 11.64
N ASN A 454 -9.15 -1.50 11.40
CA ASN A 454 -9.84 -0.22 11.25
C ASN A 454 -9.44 0.47 9.95
N LEU A 455 -10.39 0.64 9.03
CA LEU A 455 -10.28 1.55 7.90
C LEU A 455 -11.09 2.80 8.21
N TYR A 456 -10.41 3.86 8.65
CA TYR A 456 -10.99 5.14 8.98
C TYR A 456 -10.67 6.18 7.90
N ASN A 457 -11.71 6.73 7.26
CA ASN A 457 -11.58 7.82 6.30
C ASN A 457 -12.29 9.07 6.81
N ASN A 458 -11.52 10.10 7.19
CA ASN A 458 -12.02 11.44 7.49
C ASN A 458 -11.45 12.50 6.52
N GLY A 459 -10.78 12.04 5.45
CA GLY A 459 -10.33 12.85 4.32
C GLY A 459 -11.13 12.53 3.06
N THR A 460 -10.51 12.70 1.90
CA THR A 460 -11.16 12.50 0.60
C THR A 460 -10.58 11.30 -0.14
N ILE A 461 -11.45 10.45 -0.68
CA ILE A 461 -11.11 9.40 -1.64
C ILE A 461 -11.84 9.70 -2.95
N LYS A 462 -11.10 10.00 -4.01
CA LYS A 462 -11.61 10.23 -5.37
C LYS A 462 -11.16 9.10 -6.28
N ALA A 463 -12.11 8.42 -6.92
CA ALA A 463 -11.84 7.27 -7.77
C ALA A 463 -12.69 7.29 -9.05
N GLN A 464 -12.08 7.10 -10.22
CA GLN A 464 -12.83 6.96 -11.48
C GLN A 464 -13.48 5.57 -11.65
N ARG A 465 -13.26 4.65 -10.71
CA ARG A 465 -13.97 3.36 -10.60
C ARG A 465 -14.53 3.23 -9.19
N ASN A 466 -13.99 2.32 -8.38
CA ASN A 466 -14.47 2.08 -7.01
C ASN A 466 -13.61 2.81 -5.97
N GLY A 467 -14.23 3.38 -4.94
CA GLY A 467 -13.50 4.01 -3.85
C GLY A 467 -12.70 2.99 -3.04
N ILE A 468 -13.37 1.97 -2.51
CA ILE A 468 -12.77 0.82 -1.81
C ILE A 468 -13.21 -0.47 -2.52
N VAL A 469 -12.26 -1.37 -2.82
CA VAL A 469 -12.56 -2.64 -3.49
C VAL A 469 -11.58 -3.74 -3.08
N PHE A 470 -11.98 -5.01 -3.25
CA PHE A 470 -11.12 -6.16 -3.01
C PHE A 470 -10.57 -6.75 -4.31
N TYR A 471 -9.40 -7.36 -4.24
CA TYR A 471 -8.72 -7.99 -5.37
C TYR A 471 -8.37 -9.45 -5.09
N ALA A 472 -8.42 -10.33 -6.09
CA ALA A 472 -7.84 -11.67 -6.00
C ALA A 472 -7.35 -12.17 -7.35
N ASP A 473 -6.21 -12.86 -7.34
CA ASP A 473 -5.59 -13.57 -8.46
C ASP A 473 -5.03 -14.91 -7.98
N ASN A 474 -4.43 -15.69 -8.89
CA ASN A 474 -3.71 -16.91 -8.55
C ASN A 474 -2.62 -16.64 -7.49
N GLY A 475 -2.84 -17.14 -6.27
CA GLY A 475 -1.91 -17.01 -5.14
C GLY A 475 -2.36 -16.05 -4.04
N SER A 476 -3.49 -15.38 -4.20
CA SER A 476 -4.15 -14.62 -3.13
C SER A 476 -4.61 -15.55 -1.99
N GLY A 477 -4.72 -14.99 -0.78
CA GLY A 477 -5.21 -15.71 0.39
C GLY A 477 -6.70 -16.07 0.30
N ASP A 478 -7.18 -16.86 1.26
CA ASP A 478 -8.53 -17.44 1.16
C ASP A 478 -9.68 -16.48 1.51
N GLN A 479 -9.38 -15.40 2.21
CA GLN A 479 -10.38 -14.41 2.63
C GLN A 479 -9.83 -12.98 2.65
N GLY A 480 -10.60 -12.02 2.15
CA GLY A 480 -10.37 -10.59 2.40
C GLY A 480 -11.21 -10.14 3.60
N LYS A 481 -10.58 -9.48 4.58
CA LYS A 481 -11.27 -9.08 5.82
C LYS A 481 -11.02 -7.62 6.18
N ILE A 482 -12.08 -6.88 6.48
CA ILE A 482 -12.00 -5.57 7.12
C ILE A 482 -12.95 -5.56 8.32
N ASP A 483 -12.46 -5.44 9.55
CA ASP A 483 -13.35 -5.46 10.71
C ASP A 483 -14.27 -4.22 10.71
N ASN A 484 -13.71 -3.02 10.54
CA ASN A 484 -14.48 -1.77 10.55
C ASN A 484 -14.11 -0.86 9.38
N ILE A 485 -15.12 -0.41 8.62
CA ILE A 485 -15.01 0.73 7.70
C ILE A 485 -15.78 1.89 8.33
N ILE A 486 -15.07 2.96 8.69
CA ILE A 486 -15.65 4.12 9.36
C ILE A 486 -15.35 5.36 8.51
N ILE A 487 -16.39 6.04 8.06
CA ILE A 487 -16.27 7.32 7.35
C ILE A 487 -16.60 8.44 8.34
N GLY A 488 -15.57 9.18 8.72
CA GLY A 488 -15.66 10.25 9.70
C GLY A 488 -16.46 11.45 9.19
N LYS A 489 -16.80 12.37 10.09
CA LYS A 489 -17.62 13.57 9.81
C LYS A 489 -17.17 14.46 8.63
N GLN A 490 -15.87 14.46 8.28
CA GLN A 490 -15.32 15.17 7.11
C GLN A 490 -14.95 14.22 5.97
N GLY A 491 -15.14 12.92 6.19
CA GLY A 491 -14.85 11.85 5.25
C GLY A 491 -15.74 11.94 4.02
N SER A 492 -15.10 11.88 2.86
CA SER A 492 -15.76 11.81 1.57
C SER A 492 -15.18 10.67 0.73
N ILE A 493 -16.06 9.89 0.11
CA ILE A 493 -15.72 8.96 -0.96
C ILE A 493 -16.57 9.34 -2.17
N GLU A 494 -15.91 9.72 -3.26
CA GLU A 494 -16.50 10.06 -4.55
C GLU A 494 -15.97 9.08 -5.61
N ALA A 495 -16.86 8.25 -6.15
CA ALA A 495 -16.52 7.18 -7.07
C ALA A 495 -17.39 7.19 -8.33
N ASN A 496 -16.84 6.94 -9.51
CA ASN A 496 -17.65 6.82 -10.73
C ASN A 496 -18.28 5.43 -10.93
N LYS A 497 -18.02 4.48 -10.03
CA LYS A 497 -18.77 3.23 -9.91
C LYS A 497 -19.36 3.12 -8.51
N ASN A 498 -18.81 2.25 -7.66
CA ASN A 498 -19.27 2.06 -6.30
C ASN A 498 -18.32 2.73 -5.31
N ALA A 499 -18.83 3.51 -4.36
CA ALA A 499 -17.95 4.15 -3.38
C ALA A 499 -17.30 3.10 -2.46
N ILE A 500 -18.09 2.16 -1.95
CA ILE A 500 -17.63 0.96 -1.25
C ILE A 500 -18.14 -0.26 -2.01
N ASN A 501 -17.22 -1.06 -2.55
CA ASN A 501 -17.53 -2.24 -3.35
C ASN A 501 -17.06 -3.52 -2.64
N ILE A 502 -18.00 -4.24 -2.01
CA ILE A 502 -17.74 -5.53 -1.39
C ILE A 502 -17.88 -6.61 -2.47
N ASP A 503 -16.89 -6.63 -3.35
CA ASP A 503 -16.75 -7.59 -4.43
C ASP A 503 -15.26 -7.80 -4.74
N ILE A 504 -14.95 -8.93 -5.37
CA ILE A 504 -13.60 -9.25 -5.84
C ILE A 504 -13.49 -8.91 -7.31
N ILE A 505 -12.52 -8.03 -7.61
CA ILE A 505 -12.01 -7.85 -8.97
C ILE A 505 -10.77 -8.73 -9.18
N GLY A 506 -10.52 -9.20 -10.41
CA GLY A 506 -9.36 -10.03 -10.75
C GLY A 506 -9.75 -11.33 -11.45
N ASN A 507 -8.78 -12.21 -11.70
CA ASN A 507 -8.95 -13.41 -12.53
C ASN A 507 -8.82 -14.73 -11.75
N ASP A 508 -9.02 -14.72 -10.43
CA ASP A 508 -8.98 -15.97 -9.64
C ASP A 508 -10.16 -16.90 -9.98
N PRO A 509 -9.90 -18.13 -10.49
CA PRO A 509 -10.96 -19.10 -10.76
C PRO A 509 -11.65 -19.60 -9.47
N ASN A 510 -11.01 -19.45 -8.31
CA ASN A 510 -11.52 -19.82 -7.00
C ASN A 510 -11.91 -18.55 -6.23
N LEU A 511 -13.03 -17.94 -6.60
CA LEU A 511 -13.52 -16.72 -5.96
C LEU A 511 -13.47 -16.82 -4.42
N LYS A 512 -12.85 -15.85 -3.76
CA LYS A 512 -12.55 -15.85 -2.31
C LYS A 512 -13.67 -15.21 -1.48
N SER A 513 -13.90 -15.68 -0.27
CA SER A 513 -14.88 -15.06 0.62
C SER A 513 -14.41 -13.68 1.11
N LEU A 514 -15.35 -12.74 1.28
CA LEU A 514 -15.10 -11.40 1.82
C LEU A 514 -15.95 -11.17 3.07
N SER A 515 -15.35 -10.57 4.09
CA SER A 515 -16.04 -10.18 5.32
C SER A 515 -15.71 -8.75 5.70
N VAL A 516 -16.76 -7.94 5.85
CA VAL A 516 -16.69 -6.64 6.52
C VAL A 516 -17.52 -6.70 7.81
N GLY A 517 -16.94 -6.33 8.95
CA GLY A 517 -17.66 -6.40 10.23
C GLY A 517 -18.68 -5.28 10.43
N LEU A 518 -18.25 -4.03 10.29
CA LEU A 518 -19.07 -2.82 10.45
C LEU A 518 -18.81 -1.84 9.31
N ILE A 519 -19.86 -1.20 8.80
CA ILE A 519 -19.76 0.02 8.00
C ILE A 519 -20.48 1.15 8.76
N ASP A 520 -19.73 2.16 9.20
CA ASP A 520 -20.25 3.30 9.95
C ASP A 520 -20.00 4.61 9.19
N ILE A 521 -21.08 5.27 8.76
CA ILE A 521 -21.06 6.53 8.03
C ILE A 521 -21.52 7.65 8.96
N GLN A 522 -20.57 8.39 9.53
CA GLN A 522 -20.86 9.38 10.57
C GLN A 522 -21.58 10.63 10.03
N ALA A 523 -22.22 11.39 10.92
CA ALA A 523 -22.88 12.63 10.56
C ALA A 523 -21.91 13.62 9.88
N GLY A 524 -22.29 14.10 8.69
CA GLY A 524 -21.47 14.96 7.83
C GLY A 524 -20.62 14.23 6.78
N ALA A 525 -20.44 12.91 6.92
CA ALA A 525 -19.74 12.09 5.94
C ALA A 525 -20.52 11.99 4.61
N LYS A 526 -19.81 11.82 3.49
CA LYS A 526 -20.39 11.65 2.16
C LYS A 526 -19.83 10.43 1.45
N VAL A 527 -20.70 9.50 1.07
CA VAL A 527 -20.34 8.27 0.34
C VAL A 527 -21.17 8.21 -0.93
N SER A 528 -20.57 8.58 -2.05
CA SER A 528 -21.28 8.70 -3.33
C SER A 528 -20.58 7.89 -4.42
N GLY A 529 -21.31 6.95 -5.00
CA GLY A 529 -20.90 6.23 -6.21
C GLY A 529 -21.88 6.49 -7.34
N GLN A 530 -21.44 6.66 -8.58
CA GLN A 530 -22.37 6.84 -9.70
C GLN A 530 -23.24 5.60 -9.99
N GLU A 531 -22.86 4.41 -9.53
CA GLU A 531 -23.69 3.20 -9.58
C GLU A 531 -24.38 2.98 -8.23
N ALA A 532 -23.60 2.74 -7.17
CA ALA A 532 -24.10 2.64 -5.80
C ALA A 532 -23.15 3.31 -4.79
N GLY A 533 -23.70 3.83 -3.69
CA GLY A 533 -22.87 4.28 -2.57
C GLY A 533 -22.14 3.07 -1.95
N ILE A 534 -22.91 2.05 -1.58
CA ILE A 534 -22.40 0.79 -1.03
C ILE A 534 -22.99 -0.36 -1.84
N LYS A 535 -22.13 -1.18 -2.45
CA LYS A 535 -22.51 -2.40 -3.17
C LYS A 535 -21.97 -3.62 -2.45
N ILE A 536 -22.85 -4.56 -2.14
CA ILE A 536 -22.49 -5.90 -1.69
C ILE A 536 -22.84 -6.85 -2.83
N ALA A 537 -21.83 -7.47 -3.45
CA ALA A 537 -22.04 -8.37 -4.57
C ALA A 537 -22.57 -9.74 -4.13
N SER A 538 -23.08 -10.49 -5.10
CA SER A 538 -23.54 -11.86 -4.87
C SER A 538 -22.40 -12.80 -4.48
N GLY A 539 -22.76 -13.79 -3.69
CA GLY A 539 -21.87 -14.86 -3.25
C GLY A 539 -22.54 -16.21 -3.36
N ASN A 540 -21.77 -17.26 -3.09
CA ASN A 540 -22.26 -18.63 -2.96
C ASN A 540 -21.67 -19.26 -1.68
N SER A 541 -21.92 -20.54 -1.44
CA SER A 541 -21.47 -21.24 -0.23
C SER A 541 -19.95 -21.30 -0.05
N SER A 542 -19.16 -21.25 -1.14
CA SER A 542 -17.68 -21.22 -1.09
C SER A 542 -17.10 -19.81 -1.16
N ASN A 543 -17.86 -18.85 -1.66
CA ASN A 543 -17.50 -17.44 -1.82
C ASN A 543 -18.59 -16.55 -1.21
N THR A 544 -18.57 -16.40 0.11
CA THR A 544 -19.54 -15.54 0.80
C THR A 544 -19.10 -14.09 0.75
N LYS A 545 -20.04 -13.17 0.50
CA LYS A 545 -19.84 -11.72 0.62
C LYS A 545 -20.70 -11.23 1.78
N THR A 546 -20.08 -11.03 2.94
CA THR A 546 -20.81 -10.70 4.17
C THR A 546 -20.37 -9.36 4.71
N VAL A 547 -21.35 -8.52 5.01
CA VAL A 547 -21.20 -7.30 5.79
C VAL A 547 -21.97 -7.50 7.10
N GLY A 548 -21.44 -7.08 8.24
CA GLY A 548 -22.23 -6.96 9.46
C GLY A 548 -23.09 -5.70 9.42
N GLN A 549 -23.22 -5.01 10.56
CA GLN A 549 -24.13 -3.88 10.66
C GLN A 549 -23.68 -2.72 9.75
N ILE A 550 -24.66 -2.05 9.12
CA ILE A 550 -24.45 -0.78 8.43
C ILE A 550 -25.14 0.33 9.21
N ILE A 551 -24.39 1.33 9.67
CA ILE A 551 -24.89 2.51 10.38
C ILE A 551 -24.72 3.73 9.47
N VAL A 552 -25.81 4.49 9.28
CA VAL A 552 -25.80 5.68 8.43
C VAL A 552 -26.34 6.89 9.18
N ALA A 553 -25.45 7.80 9.55
CA ALA A 553 -25.76 9.15 10.03
C ALA A 553 -25.39 10.25 9.01
N GLY A 554 -24.50 9.95 8.06
CA GLY A 554 -24.15 10.83 6.93
C GLY A 554 -24.99 10.59 5.67
N GLU A 555 -24.43 10.96 4.52
CA GLU A 555 -25.05 10.82 3.19
C GLU A 555 -24.48 9.61 2.45
N VAL A 556 -25.36 8.73 1.95
CA VAL A 556 -25.02 7.62 1.05
C VAL A 556 -25.87 7.72 -0.21
N SER A 557 -25.24 7.79 -1.39
CA SER A 557 -25.97 8.01 -2.64
C SER A 557 -25.45 7.17 -3.82
N GLY A 558 -26.37 6.80 -4.70
CA GLY A 558 -26.06 6.15 -5.97
C GLY A 558 -27.17 6.27 -7.02
N LYS A 559 -26.97 5.65 -8.20
CA LYS A 559 -27.97 5.63 -9.27
C LYS A 559 -28.95 4.48 -9.12
N GLU A 560 -28.45 3.28 -8.85
CA GLU A 560 -29.26 2.09 -8.57
C GLU A 560 -29.84 2.21 -7.15
N GLY A 561 -28.96 2.42 -6.17
CA GLY A 561 -29.32 2.70 -4.79
C GLY A 561 -28.16 3.32 -4.02
N GLY A 562 -28.45 3.97 -2.90
CA GLY A 562 -27.42 4.33 -1.93
C GLY A 562 -26.77 3.06 -1.36
N ILE A 563 -27.59 2.06 -1.03
CA ILE A 563 -27.16 0.71 -0.65
C ILE A 563 -27.79 -0.31 -1.60
N VAL A 564 -26.98 -1.17 -2.19
CA VAL A 564 -27.43 -2.27 -3.03
C VAL A 564 -26.86 -3.59 -2.49
N ASN A 565 -27.74 -4.49 -2.07
CA ASN A 565 -27.38 -5.78 -1.48
C ASN A 565 -27.73 -6.95 -2.39
N GLU A 566 -26.71 -7.68 -2.83
CA GLU A 566 -26.81 -8.98 -3.52
C GLU A 566 -26.16 -10.12 -2.72
N GLY A 567 -25.54 -9.81 -1.58
CA GLY A 567 -24.88 -10.76 -0.69
C GLY A 567 -25.62 -10.94 0.64
N THR A 568 -24.89 -10.83 1.75
CA THR A 568 -25.49 -10.91 3.10
C THR A 568 -25.10 -9.72 3.95
N ILE A 569 -26.10 -9.02 4.49
CA ILE A 569 -25.92 -8.02 5.55
C ILE A 569 -26.43 -8.64 6.84
N LYS A 570 -25.71 -8.52 7.95
CA LYS A 570 -26.10 -9.08 9.25
C LYS A 570 -26.28 -7.98 10.29
N ALA A 571 -27.17 -8.19 11.25
CA ALA A 571 -27.18 -7.41 12.47
C ALA A 571 -25.82 -7.51 13.20
N SER A 572 -25.58 -6.58 14.13
CA SER A 572 -24.41 -6.68 14.99
C SER A 572 -24.44 -8.03 15.70
N GLU A 573 -23.29 -8.71 15.79
CA GLU A 573 -23.17 -9.89 16.65
C GLU A 573 -23.38 -9.42 18.09
N ASN A 574 -24.63 -9.43 18.55
CA ASN A 574 -24.90 -9.40 19.97
C ASN A 574 -24.34 -10.73 20.50
N LYS A 575 -23.10 -10.73 21.00
CA LYS A 575 -22.50 -11.85 21.74
C LYS A 575 -23.19 -12.06 23.10
N SER A 576 -24.51 -11.88 23.14
CA SER A 576 -25.38 -12.15 24.29
C SER A 576 -25.78 -13.63 24.36
N SER A 577 -24.85 -14.53 23.99
CA SER A 577 -24.93 -15.98 24.26
C SER A 577 -23.53 -16.62 24.24
N SER A 578 -22.56 -16.00 24.95
CA SER A 578 -21.40 -16.76 25.42
C SER A 578 -21.81 -17.47 26.70
N GLU A 579 -22.14 -18.75 26.59
CA GLU A 579 -21.67 -19.69 27.61
C GLU A 579 -20.13 -19.50 27.70
N ASN A 580 -19.66 -19.26 28.91
CA ASN A 580 -18.25 -19.09 29.28
C ASN A 580 -17.51 -17.88 28.69
N GLY A 581 -17.72 -16.75 29.37
CA GLY A 581 -16.64 -15.98 29.99
C GLY A 581 -15.45 -15.58 29.11
N ASN A 582 -15.41 -14.28 28.81
CA ASN A 582 -14.20 -13.50 28.50
C ASN A 582 -13.83 -13.35 27.01
N LYS A 583 -14.65 -12.61 26.26
CA LYS A 583 -14.16 -11.80 25.12
C LYS A 583 -14.70 -10.38 25.23
N ARG A 584 -13.86 -9.45 25.71
CA ARG A 584 -14.16 -8.01 25.65
C ARG A 584 -14.22 -7.57 24.18
N SER A 585 -15.38 -7.12 23.72
CA SER A 585 -15.54 -6.48 22.41
C SER A 585 -15.02 -5.04 22.47
N ARG A 586 -14.22 -4.64 21.48
CA ARG A 586 -13.85 -3.24 21.25
C ARG A 586 -14.98 -2.58 20.45
N ARG A 587 -16.00 -2.10 21.17
CA ARG A 587 -17.12 -1.32 20.61
C ARG A 587 -16.60 -0.01 20.03
N SER A 588 -17.15 0.44 18.91
CA SER A 588 -17.01 1.85 18.51
C SER A 588 -17.67 2.76 19.57
N LEU A 589 -17.25 4.02 19.68
CA LEU A 589 -17.87 4.98 20.62
C LEU A 589 -19.38 5.11 20.40
N GLU A 590 -19.86 4.98 19.16
CA GLU A 590 -21.28 5.04 18.82
C GLU A 590 -22.02 3.71 19.09
N GLU A 591 -21.39 2.55 18.89
CA GLU A 591 -21.97 1.25 19.30
C GLU A 591 -22.20 1.18 20.81
N SER A 592 -21.37 1.86 21.61
CA SER A 592 -21.54 1.90 23.06
C SER A 592 -22.82 2.64 23.53
N GLN A 593 -23.47 3.38 22.63
CA GLN A 593 -24.70 4.12 22.89
C GLN A 593 -25.94 3.48 22.25
N GLN A 594 -25.77 2.35 21.55
CA GLN A 594 -26.91 1.63 20.96
C GLN A 594 -27.74 0.93 22.04
N ASN A 595 -29.07 0.98 21.87
CA ASN A 595 -29.96 0.15 22.68
C ASN A 595 -30.08 -1.27 22.08
N GLU A 596 -30.69 -2.20 22.81
CA GLU A 596 -30.80 -3.60 22.38
C GLU A 596 -31.52 -3.77 21.03
N GLU A 597 -32.50 -2.93 20.72
CA GLU A 597 -33.20 -2.94 19.43
C GLU A 597 -32.29 -2.48 18.28
N GLU A 598 -31.50 -1.43 18.49
CA GLU A 598 -30.54 -0.93 17.51
C GLU A 598 -29.46 -1.96 17.17
N SER A 599 -29.00 -2.75 18.14
CA SER A 599 -28.03 -3.83 17.89
C SER A 599 -28.60 -4.97 17.04
N LYS A 600 -29.92 -5.15 17.00
CA LYS A 600 -30.62 -6.13 16.14
C LYS A 600 -30.84 -5.62 14.70
N ALA A 601 -30.55 -4.35 14.43
CA ALA A 601 -30.65 -3.81 13.09
C ALA A 601 -29.46 -4.26 12.25
N ALA A 602 -29.71 -4.83 11.07
CA ALA A 602 -28.69 -5.03 10.05
C ALA A 602 -28.35 -3.69 9.35
N ILE A 603 -29.36 -2.83 9.19
CA ILE A 603 -29.19 -1.46 8.69
C ILE A 603 -29.87 -0.50 9.67
N LEU A 604 -29.08 0.43 10.22
CA LEU A 604 -29.52 1.45 11.15
C LEU A 604 -29.28 2.83 10.57
N ILE A 605 -30.35 3.58 10.31
CA ILE A 605 -30.28 4.93 9.77
C ILE A 605 -30.56 5.89 10.92
N LYS A 606 -29.58 6.71 11.29
CA LYS A 606 -29.68 7.70 12.38
C LYS A 606 -30.43 8.96 11.91
N GLU A 607 -30.71 9.87 12.83
CA GLU A 607 -31.59 11.03 12.62
C GLU A 607 -31.21 11.92 11.42
N SER A 608 -29.92 12.13 11.19
CA SER A 608 -29.38 12.89 10.06
C SER A 608 -29.05 12.03 8.83
N GLY A 609 -29.19 10.70 8.93
CA GLY A 609 -28.80 9.76 7.90
C GLY A 609 -29.63 9.91 6.63
N GLN A 610 -28.97 9.96 5.48
CA GLN A 610 -29.61 10.04 4.17
C GLN A 610 -29.13 8.90 3.29
N ILE A 611 -30.08 8.17 2.71
CA ILE A 611 -29.80 7.14 1.72
C ILE A 611 -30.63 7.45 0.49
N THR A 612 -29.98 7.94 -0.56
CA THR A 612 -30.66 8.48 -1.75
C THR A 612 -30.30 7.72 -3.01
N SER A 613 -31.21 7.76 -3.98
CA SER A 613 -31.01 7.21 -5.32
C SER A 613 -31.57 8.15 -6.37
N THR A 614 -30.91 8.30 -7.53
CA THR A 614 -31.41 9.16 -8.61
C THR A 614 -32.43 8.45 -9.52
N SER A 615 -32.46 7.12 -9.53
CA SER A 615 -33.34 6.36 -10.43
C SER A 615 -33.92 5.08 -9.85
N GLY A 616 -33.69 4.82 -8.55
CA GLY A 616 -34.18 3.64 -7.85
C GLY A 616 -34.60 3.94 -6.42
N TYR A 617 -34.40 2.96 -5.54
CA TYR A 617 -34.68 3.07 -4.12
C TYR A 617 -33.38 3.34 -3.36
N GLY A 618 -33.46 4.04 -2.22
CA GLY A 618 -32.29 4.30 -1.37
C GLY A 618 -31.60 2.98 -0.97
N ILE A 619 -32.39 1.99 -0.57
CA ILE A 619 -31.95 0.63 -0.28
C ILE A 619 -32.60 -0.33 -1.28
N VAL A 620 -31.78 -1.06 -2.03
CA VAL A 620 -32.22 -2.13 -2.93
C VAL A 620 -31.70 -3.46 -2.40
N ASN A 621 -32.60 -4.32 -1.91
CA ASN A 621 -32.27 -5.64 -1.43
C ASN A 621 -32.66 -6.72 -2.44
N LYS A 622 -31.68 -7.53 -2.84
CA LYS A 622 -31.82 -8.65 -3.78
C LYS A 622 -31.43 -9.99 -3.17
N ALA A 623 -31.01 -10.00 -1.91
CA ALA A 623 -30.50 -11.19 -1.22
C ALA A 623 -30.89 -11.16 0.27
N LEU A 624 -30.00 -11.57 1.17
CA LEU A 624 -30.30 -11.69 2.59
C LEU A 624 -29.87 -10.44 3.37
N ILE A 625 -30.81 -9.87 4.11
CA ILE A 625 -30.57 -8.98 5.23
C ILE A 625 -31.00 -9.76 6.48
N ASP A 626 -30.02 -10.28 7.20
CA ASP A 626 -30.22 -11.04 8.43
C ASP A 626 -30.29 -10.11 9.64
N GLY A 627 -31.48 -9.53 9.83
CA GLY A 627 -31.77 -8.57 10.88
C GLY A 627 -32.88 -7.61 10.47
N SER A 628 -33.14 -6.63 11.32
CA SER A 628 -34.15 -5.59 11.05
C SER A 628 -33.55 -4.41 10.27
N ILE A 629 -34.40 -3.59 9.66
CA ILE A 629 -34.02 -2.26 9.17
C ILE A 629 -34.70 -1.23 10.06
N ILE A 630 -33.94 -0.31 10.66
CA ILE A 630 -34.47 0.73 11.54
C ILE A 630 -34.10 2.10 10.96
N SER A 631 -35.11 2.91 10.68
CA SER A 631 -34.93 4.32 10.32
C SER A 631 -35.33 5.23 11.47
N LYS A 632 -34.39 6.03 11.95
CA LYS A 632 -34.62 7.21 12.81
C LYS A 632 -34.56 8.52 12.03
N SER A 633 -34.34 8.43 10.72
CA SER A 633 -34.04 9.59 9.89
C SER A 633 -35.20 10.58 9.83
N SER A 634 -34.83 11.85 9.78
CA SER A 634 -35.72 12.95 9.40
C SER A 634 -35.91 13.07 7.89
N SER A 635 -35.06 12.40 7.10
CA SER A 635 -35.10 12.37 5.65
C SER A 635 -35.94 11.21 5.12
N ASN A 636 -36.41 11.34 3.87
CA ASN A 636 -37.16 10.27 3.23
C ASN A 636 -36.23 9.11 2.88
N ILE A 637 -36.63 7.90 3.25
CA ILE A 637 -35.92 6.66 2.95
C ILE A 637 -36.82 5.80 2.07
N SER A 638 -36.25 5.20 1.03
CA SER A 638 -36.97 4.29 0.15
C SER A 638 -36.29 2.92 0.12
N ILE A 639 -37.09 1.86 0.21
CA ILE A 639 -36.63 0.48 0.27
C ILE A 639 -37.35 -0.34 -0.80
N ASP A 640 -36.59 -1.10 -1.56
CA ASP A 640 -37.08 -2.13 -2.49
C ASP A 640 -36.55 -3.50 -2.08
N ASN A 641 -37.43 -4.34 -1.55
CA ASN A 641 -37.13 -5.74 -1.25
C ASN A 641 -37.62 -6.62 -2.40
N GLN A 642 -36.69 -7.01 -3.26
CA GLN A 642 -37.01 -7.67 -4.53
C GLN A 642 -37.42 -9.14 -4.35
N ASN A 643 -38.04 -9.70 -5.39
CA ASN A 643 -38.48 -11.09 -5.36
C ASN A 643 -37.29 -12.04 -5.11
N GLY A 644 -37.49 -12.99 -4.19
CA GLY A 644 -36.44 -13.91 -3.73
C GLY A 644 -35.50 -13.33 -2.66
N ALA A 645 -35.51 -12.02 -2.43
CA ALA A 645 -34.78 -11.39 -1.33
C ALA A 645 -35.50 -11.60 0.01
N THR A 646 -34.73 -11.58 1.10
CA THR A 646 -35.25 -11.75 2.46
C THR A 646 -34.69 -10.68 3.38
N ILE A 647 -35.56 -10.04 4.15
CA ILE A 647 -35.23 -9.31 5.37
C ILE A 647 -35.75 -10.16 6.52
N SER A 648 -34.87 -10.75 7.34
CA SER A 648 -35.30 -11.72 8.37
C SER A 648 -36.02 -11.05 9.54
N GLY A 649 -35.73 -9.78 9.82
CA GLY A 649 -36.44 -8.95 10.79
C GLY A 649 -37.55 -8.10 10.16
N GLY A 650 -38.15 -7.24 10.99
CA GLY A 650 -39.11 -6.22 10.54
C GLY A 650 -38.44 -4.92 10.11
N ILE A 651 -39.22 -4.01 9.52
CA ILE A 651 -38.79 -2.65 9.22
C ILE A 651 -39.48 -1.67 10.16
N THR A 652 -38.70 -0.85 10.86
CA THR A 652 -39.21 0.13 11.83
C THR A 652 -38.88 1.55 11.39
N ASN A 653 -39.91 2.39 11.24
CA ASN A 653 -39.78 3.83 11.12
C ASN A 653 -40.03 4.49 12.48
N SER A 654 -38.97 5.01 13.08
CA SER A 654 -39.00 5.73 14.37
C SER A 654 -38.65 7.22 14.22
N GLY A 655 -38.26 7.65 13.01
CA GLY A 655 -37.96 9.03 12.68
C GLY A 655 -39.18 9.86 12.25
N SER A 656 -38.91 11.09 11.83
CA SER A 656 -39.93 12.00 11.28
C SER A 656 -40.02 11.96 9.75
N GLY A 657 -39.07 11.33 9.07
CA GLY A 657 -39.06 11.19 7.61
C GLY A 657 -40.09 10.19 7.09
N THR A 658 -40.36 10.23 5.78
CA THR A 658 -41.22 9.24 5.12
C THR A 658 -40.43 8.00 4.76
N LEU A 659 -40.96 6.83 5.11
CA LEU A 659 -40.48 5.54 4.63
C LEU A 659 -41.33 5.07 3.44
N MET A 660 -40.73 4.96 2.26
CA MET A 660 -41.36 4.37 1.07
C MET A 660 -40.91 2.93 0.91
N LEU A 661 -41.84 1.99 0.72
CA LEU A 661 -41.53 0.56 0.70
C LEU A 661 -42.20 -0.16 -0.47
N ASN A 662 -41.38 -0.83 -1.28
CA ASN A 662 -41.81 -1.84 -2.22
C ASN A 662 -41.33 -3.22 -1.73
N ASN A 663 -42.24 -4.19 -1.64
CA ASN A 663 -41.90 -5.55 -1.24
C ASN A 663 -42.49 -6.60 -2.20
N SER A 664 -41.59 -7.35 -2.84
CA SER A 664 -41.90 -8.58 -3.58
C SER A 664 -41.16 -9.81 -3.04
N GLY A 665 -40.25 -9.60 -2.08
CA GLY A 665 -39.55 -10.65 -1.35
C GLY A 665 -40.25 -11.03 -0.04
N SER A 666 -39.47 -11.59 0.89
CA SER A 666 -39.90 -11.93 2.25
C SER A 666 -39.42 -10.87 3.24
N ILE A 667 -40.29 -10.47 4.17
CA ILE A 667 -39.95 -9.60 5.30
C ILE A 667 -40.50 -10.30 6.55
N GLY A 668 -39.63 -10.61 7.51
CA GLY A 668 -40.00 -11.20 8.79
C GLY A 668 -40.69 -10.19 9.70
N THR A 669 -40.69 -10.45 11.00
CA THR A 669 -41.31 -9.58 12.01
C THR A 669 -40.28 -9.08 13.01
N ASN A 670 -40.54 -7.91 13.61
CA ASN A 670 -39.83 -7.47 14.81
C ASN A 670 -40.27 -8.25 16.07
N ASP A 671 -39.69 -7.93 17.23
CA ASP A 671 -40.01 -8.60 18.50
C ASP A 671 -41.48 -8.46 18.92
N SER A 672 -42.17 -7.42 18.45
CA SER A 672 -43.60 -7.20 18.67
C SER A 672 -44.49 -7.94 17.67
N GLY A 673 -43.91 -8.72 16.75
CA GLY A 673 -44.64 -9.51 15.76
C GLY A 673 -45.12 -8.71 14.54
N TYR A 674 -44.59 -7.51 14.31
CA TYR A 674 -44.95 -6.66 13.16
C TYR A 674 -43.92 -6.78 12.04
N ASN A 675 -44.37 -6.93 10.78
CA ASN A 675 -43.49 -6.80 9.63
C ASN A 675 -43.02 -5.36 9.49
N ILE A 676 -43.94 -4.41 9.69
CA ILE A 676 -43.69 -2.97 9.59
C ILE A 676 -44.17 -2.30 10.88
N SER A 677 -43.33 -1.48 11.52
CA SER A 677 -43.73 -0.65 12.66
C SER A 677 -43.49 0.82 12.37
N ASN A 678 -44.50 1.66 12.61
CA ASN A 678 -44.34 3.12 12.61
C ASN A 678 -44.43 3.63 14.06
N GLU A 679 -43.27 3.86 14.66
CA GLU A 679 -43.13 4.35 16.04
C GLU A 679 -42.90 5.86 16.11
N GLY A 680 -42.46 6.46 15.00
CA GLY A 680 -42.14 7.88 14.90
C GLY A 680 -43.34 8.75 14.52
N SER A 681 -43.07 10.03 14.32
CA SER A 681 -44.05 11.00 13.79
C SER A 681 -44.09 11.04 12.26
N GLY A 682 -43.16 10.34 11.58
CA GLY A 682 -43.14 10.25 10.12
C GLY A 682 -44.26 9.35 9.56
N SER A 683 -44.31 9.24 8.24
CA SER A 683 -45.27 8.38 7.54
C SER A 683 -44.60 7.15 6.95
N VAL A 684 -45.36 6.07 6.80
CA VAL A 684 -44.92 4.90 6.03
C VAL A 684 -45.87 4.73 4.85
N ASN A 685 -45.31 4.69 3.64
CA ASN A 685 -46.05 4.46 2.41
C ASN A 685 -45.57 3.17 1.75
N ILE A 686 -46.42 2.15 1.77
CA ILE A 686 -46.18 0.87 1.12
C ILE A 686 -46.70 1.01 -0.32
N THR A 687 -45.78 1.19 -1.27
CA THR A 687 -46.09 1.37 -2.68
C THR A 687 -46.60 0.08 -3.30
N SER A 688 -46.00 -1.05 -2.92
CA SER A 688 -46.55 -2.37 -3.21
C SER A 688 -46.10 -3.42 -2.21
N TRP A 689 -46.97 -4.41 -1.95
CA TRP A 689 -46.66 -5.57 -1.13
C TRP A 689 -47.23 -6.85 -1.73
N LEU A 690 -46.36 -7.84 -1.97
CA LEU A 690 -46.74 -9.17 -2.42
C LEU A 690 -47.10 -10.07 -1.22
N ILE A 691 -48.33 -10.58 -1.23
CA ILE A 691 -48.86 -11.57 -0.30
C ILE A 691 -48.77 -12.95 -0.94
N LYS A 692 -48.13 -13.90 -0.24
CA LYS A 692 -47.96 -15.29 -0.70
C LYS A 692 -48.74 -16.25 0.22
N THR A 693 -49.06 -17.42 -0.30
CA THR A 693 -49.53 -18.54 0.53
C THR A 693 -48.33 -19.27 1.09
N ASP A 694 -48.27 -19.44 2.41
CA ASP A 694 -47.21 -20.21 3.04
C ASP A 694 -47.29 -21.68 2.61
N SER A 695 -46.20 -22.21 2.08
CA SER A 695 -46.16 -23.58 1.54
C SER A 695 -46.36 -24.65 2.60
N SER A 696 -46.09 -24.33 3.87
CA SER A 696 -46.06 -25.21 5.03
C SER A 696 -47.43 -25.24 5.71
N THR A 697 -47.95 -24.06 6.06
CA THR A 697 -49.25 -23.93 6.75
C THR A 697 -50.43 -23.94 5.80
N LYS A 698 -50.19 -23.71 4.50
CA LYS A 698 -51.23 -23.50 3.46
C LYS A 698 -52.13 -22.28 3.72
N SER A 699 -51.72 -21.38 4.61
CA SER A 699 -52.43 -20.14 4.92
C SER A 699 -51.85 -18.96 4.17
N LEU A 700 -52.65 -17.92 3.92
CA LEU A 700 -52.19 -16.64 3.41
C LEU A 700 -51.26 -15.97 4.43
N GLN A 701 -50.16 -15.40 3.94
CA GLN A 701 -49.32 -14.54 4.77
C GLN A 701 -50.04 -13.22 5.02
N THR A 702 -50.11 -12.79 6.28
CA THR A 702 -50.68 -11.49 6.64
C THR A 702 -49.57 -10.46 6.80
N LEU A 703 -49.65 -9.33 6.09
CA LEU A 703 -48.86 -8.14 6.40
C LEU A 703 -49.30 -7.59 7.76
N LYS A 704 -48.44 -7.66 8.77
CA LYS A 704 -48.68 -7.14 10.11
C LYS A 704 -48.05 -5.77 10.28
N VAL A 705 -48.88 -4.75 10.43
CA VAL A 705 -48.46 -3.37 10.68
C VAL A 705 -48.75 -2.99 12.14
N GLY A 706 -47.81 -2.30 12.78
CA GLY A 706 -47.97 -1.86 14.16
C GLY A 706 -47.26 -0.55 14.47
N GLY A 707 -47.09 -0.31 15.76
CA GLY A 707 -46.46 0.89 16.32
C GLY A 707 -47.43 2.01 16.66
N LYS A 708 -46.93 3.01 17.41
CA LYS A 708 -47.72 4.14 17.94
C LYS A 708 -48.47 4.92 16.86
N SER A 709 -47.92 4.96 15.65
CA SER A 709 -48.44 5.69 14.50
C SER A 709 -48.92 4.76 13.39
N ALA A 710 -49.29 3.50 13.70
CA ALA A 710 -49.78 2.52 12.71
C ALA A 710 -50.94 3.04 11.84
N ASN A 711 -51.83 3.86 12.41
CA ASN A 711 -52.96 4.46 11.69
C ASN A 711 -52.55 5.40 10.54
N SER A 712 -51.29 5.86 10.52
CA SER A 712 -50.76 6.72 9.45
C SER A 712 -50.10 5.93 8.31
N VAL A 713 -50.04 4.60 8.41
CA VAL A 713 -49.47 3.76 7.36
C VAL A 713 -50.44 3.68 6.18
N MET A 714 -49.91 3.92 4.98
CA MET A 714 -50.62 3.87 3.71
C MET A 714 -50.20 2.63 2.92
N VAL A 715 -51.16 1.99 2.27
CA VAL A 715 -50.91 0.85 1.38
C VAL A 715 -51.51 1.15 0.02
N GLU A 716 -50.65 1.48 -0.94
CA GLU A 716 -51.09 1.82 -2.30
C GLU A 716 -51.54 0.59 -3.08
N ASN A 717 -50.84 -0.54 -2.95
CA ASN A 717 -51.14 -1.74 -3.71
C ASN A 717 -50.77 -3.04 -2.97
N LEU A 718 -51.77 -3.82 -2.59
CA LEU A 718 -51.58 -5.22 -2.17
C LEU A 718 -51.69 -6.12 -3.40
N ILE A 719 -50.71 -7.01 -3.60
CA ILE A 719 -50.72 -7.99 -4.68
C ILE A 719 -50.82 -9.37 -4.07
N VAL A 720 -51.86 -10.13 -4.42
CA VAL A 720 -52.03 -11.52 -4.00
C VAL A 720 -51.42 -12.45 -5.04
N ASP A 721 -50.52 -13.32 -4.61
CA ASP A 721 -49.95 -14.37 -5.44
C ASP A 721 -50.98 -15.47 -5.70
N GLN A 722 -51.30 -15.70 -6.98
CA GLN A 722 -52.25 -16.73 -7.39
C GLN A 722 -51.69 -18.15 -7.26
N SER A 723 -50.36 -18.31 -7.15
CA SER A 723 -49.73 -19.62 -7.08
C SER A 723 -50.00 -20.29 -5.72
N GLY A 724 -50.68 -21.45 -5.75
CA GLY A 724 -51.04 -22.18 -4.54
C GLY A 724 -51.98 -21.40 -3.61
N LEU A 725 -52.73 -20.42 -4.16
CA LEU A 725 -53.60 -19.52 -3.44
C LEU A 725 -54.67 -20.26 -2.63
N ASN A 726 -54.72 -19.99 -1.32
CA ASN A 726 -55.83 -20.42 -0.48
C ASN A 726 -57.02 -19.47 -0.62
N MET A 727 -57.99 -19.86 -1.45
CA MET A 727 -59.19 -19.09 -1.74
C MET A 727 -60.12 -18.91 -0.52
N ASP A 728 -60.09 -19.84 0.43
CA ASP A 728 -60.99 -19.79 1.60
C ASP A 728 -60.64 -18.63 2.54
N GLU A 729 -59.38 -18.22 2.53
CA GLU A 729 -58.86 -17.08 3.30
C GLU A 729 -58.91 -15.76 2.53
N LEU A 730 -59.29 -15.78 1.24
CA LEU A 730 -59.38 -14.58 0.38
C LEU A 730 -60.79 -13.95 0.38
N ASN A 731 -61.39 -13.81 1.56
CA ASN A 731 -62.73 -13.26 1.74
C ASN A 731 -62.75 -11.95 2.55
N ASP A 732 -61.68 -11.67 3.30
CA ASP A 732 -61.57 -10.55 4.22
C ASP A 732 -60.17 -9.94 4.13
N ILE A 733 -60.12 -8.62 4.02
CA ILE A 733 -58.86 -7.88 3.92
C ILE A 733 -57.96 -8.10 5.14
N ASN A 734 -58.54 -8.38 6.30
CA ASN A 734 -57.80 -8.61 7.54
C ASN A 734 -56.94 -9.88 7.49
N ASN A 735 -57.25 -10.82 6.58
CA ASN A 735 -56.42 -11.99 6.34
C ASN A 735 -55.15 -11.63 5.55
N LEU A 736 -55.20 -10.57 4.74
CA LEU A 736 -54.08 -10.09 3.92
C LEU A 736 -53.24 -9.04 4.65
N VAL A 737 -53.86 -8.15 5.40
CA VAL A 737 -53.20 -7.07 6.14
C VAL A 737 -53.90 -6.77 7.45
N SER A 738 -53.11 -6.56 8.52
CA SER A 738 -53.61 -6.21 9.85
C SER A 738 -52.92 -4.97 10.40
N GLY A 739 -53.64 -4.19 11.22
CA GLY A 739 -53.12 -2.99 11.86
C GLY A 739 -53.04 -1.74 10.97
N VAL A 740 -53.59 -1.82 9.76
CA VAL A 740 -53.76 -0.68 8.83
C VAL A 740 -55.23 -0.25 8.82
N SER A 741 -55.49 1.05 8.84
CA SER A 741 -56.85 1.56 8.64
C SER A 741 -57.38 1.19 7.26
N LEU A 742 -58.61 0.66 7.18
CA LEU A 742 -59.23 0.19 5.93
C LEU A 742 -59.19 1.25 4.80
N ASN A 743 -59.45 2.52 5.14
CA ASN A 743 -59.41 3.65 4.19
C ASN A 743 -58.00 3.97 3.63
N ASN A 744 -56.95 3.44 4.25
CA ASN A 744 -55.56 3.63 3.83
C ASN A 744 -55.09 2.55 2.85
N ILE A 745 -55.91 1.52 2.61
CA ILE A 745 -55.66 0.48 1.59
C ILE A 745 -56.33 0.93 0.30
N LYS A 746 -55.53 1.25 -0.73
CA LYS A 746 -56.03 1.84 -1.97
C LYS A 746 -56.46 0.82 -3.01
N LYS A 747 -55.66 -0.23 -3.22
CA LYS A 747 -55.91 -1.25 -4.25
C LYS A 747 -55.49 -2.62 -3.76
N ILE A 748 -56.26 -3.62 -4.19
CA ILE A 748 -55.89 -5.03 -4.13
C ILE A 748 -55.87 -5.59 -5.55
N ASN A 749 -54.83 -6.33 -5.89
CA ASN A 749 -54.61 -6.89 -7.21
C ASN A 749 -54.09 -8.32 -7.08
N THR A 750 -54.00 -9.03 -8.20
CA THR A 750 -53.35 -10.34 -8.29
C THR A 750 -52.19 -10.30 -9.26
N ASN A 751 -51.26 -11.26 -9.16
CA ASN A 751 -50.08 -11.33 -10.03
C ASN A 751 -50.28 -12.14 -11.34
N GLY A 752 -51.51 -12.58 -11.64
CA GLY A 752 -51.80 -13.39 -12.84
C GLY A 752 -52.30 -12.58 -14.03
N SER A 753 -52.56 -13.27 -15.14
CA SER A 753 -52.90 -12.70 -16.46
C SER A 753 -54.30 -12.08 -16.60
N GLY A 754 -54.91 -11.64 -15.48
CA GLY A 754 -56.25 -11.04 -15.46
C GLY A 754 -57.41 -12.05 -15.39
N GLU A 755 -57.13 -13.32 -15.13
CA GLU A 755 -58.16 -14.35 -14.92
C GLU A 755 -58.96 -14.14 -13.63
N MET A 756 -58.31 -13.57 -12.61
CA MET A 756 -58.89 -13.30 -11.30
C MET A 756 -58.82 -11.80 -11.01
N ILE A 757 -59.98 -11.21 -10.73
CA ILE A 757 -60.14 -9.81 -10.37
C ILE A 757 -60.61 -9.76 -8.92
N LEU A 758 -59.95 -8.96 -8.10
CA LEU A 758 -60.33 -8.74 -6.71
C LEU A 758 -60.93 -7.35 -6.56
N SER A 759 -62.07 -7.26 -5.86
CA SER A 759 -62.65 -5.98 -5.47
C SER A 759 -62.69 -5.88 -3.95
N TYR A 760 -62.38 -4.69 -3.44
CA TYR A 760 -62.27 -4.39 -2.02
C TYR A 760 -63.32 -3.35 -1.61
N ASP A 761 -64.14 -3.69 -0.61
CA ASP A 761 -65.01 -2.72 0.05
C ASP A 761 -64.37 -2.21 1.34
N ALA A 762 -63.93 -0.95 1.34
CA ALA A 762 -63.29 -0.30 2.47
C ALA A 762 -64.21 -0.09 3.69
N LEU A 763 -65.54 -0.16 3.53
CA LEU A 763 -66.49 -0.03 4.65
C LEU A 763 -66.63 -1.34 5.42
N SER A 764 -66.77 -2.47 4.71
CA SER A 764 -66.99 -3.78 5.33
C SER A 764 -65.71 -4.60 5.53
N GLY A 765 -64.62 -4.25 4.84
CA GLY A 765 -63.39 -5.04 4.83
C GLY A 765 -63.47 -6.29 3.95
N LYS A 766 -64.61 -6.54 3.29
CA LYS A 766 -64.81 -7.75 2.48
C LYS A 766 -64.13 -7.66 1.12
N ILE A 767 -63.64 -8.81 0.66
CA ILE A 767 -63.06 -9.01 -0.67
C ILE A 767 -64.04 -9.84 -1.49
N SER A 768 -64.38 -9.38 -2.69
CA SER A 768 -65.05 -10.21 -3.69
C SER A 768 -64.07 -10.64 -4.78
N THR A 769 -64.19 -11.89 -5.22
CA THR A 769 -63.38 -12.45 -6.29
C THR A 769 -64.25 -12.72 -7.51
N ASP A 770 -63.91 -12.11 -8.64
CA ASP A 770 -64.54 -12.37 -9.93
C ASP A 770 -63.57 -13.09 -10.87
N PHE A 771 -64.08 -14.09 -11.59
CA PHE A 771 -63.29 -14.84 -12.57
C PHE A 771 -63.67 -14.46 -13.99
N ASN A 772 -62.69 -13.97 -14.76
CA ASN A 772 -62.87 -13.70 -16.17
C ASN A 772 -62.66 -14.98 -17.00
N LEU A 773 -63.74 -15.71 -17.24
CA LEU A 773 -63.71 -16.94 -18.05
C LEU A 773 -63.24 -16.71 -19.50
N ASN A 774 -63.33 -15.49 -20.03
CA ASN A 774 -62.79 -15.21 -21.37
C ASN A 774 -61.27 -15.18 -21.38
N ALA A 775 -60.66 -14.71 -20.29
CA ALA A 775 -59.22 -14.69 -20.09
C ALA A 775 -58.66 -16.02 -19.56
N SER A 776 -59.49 -16.90 -18.98
CA SER A 776 -59.04 -18.12 -18.31
C SER A 776 -58.99 -19.38 -19.19
N ILE A 777 -58.01 -20.25 -18.92
CA ILE A 777 -57.88 -21.60 -19.48
C ILE A 777 -59.14 -22.43 -19.22
N ILE A 778 -59.72 -22.34 -18.01
CA ILE A 778 -60.95 -23.08 -17.67
C ILE A 778 -62.09 -22.66 -18.59
N GLY A 779 -62.22 -21.37 -18.87
CA GLY A 779 -63.21 -20.88 -19.81
C GLY A 779 -62.92 -21.31 -21.25
N ALA A 780 -61.66 -21.40 -21.67
CA ALA A 780 -61.29 -21.96 -22.98
C ALA A 780 -61.68 -23.45 -23.08
N SER A 781 -61.39 -24.24 -22.05
CA SER A 781 -61.80 -25.65 -21.96
C SER A 781 -63.31 -25.83 -21.95
N PHE A 782 -64.03 -24.99 -21.20
CA PHE A 782 -65.49 -25.01 -21.17
C PHE A 782 -66.10 -24.66 -22.53
N ARG A 783 -65.59 -23.62 -23.20
CA ARG A 783 -65.99 -23.27 -24.57
C ARG A 783 -65.69 -24.41 -25.54
N ALA A 784 -64.55 -25.08 -25.43
CA ALA A 784 -64.18 -26.22 -26.26
C ALA A 784 -65.09 -27.45 -26.02
N LEU A 785 -65.41 -27.76 -24.76
CA LEU A 785 -66.36 -28.81 -24.39
C LEU A 785 -67.75 -28.51 -24.94
N ASN A 786 -68.23 -27.28 -24.77
CA ASN A 786 -69.54 -26.87 -25.27
C ASN A 786 -69.58 -26.91 -26.81
N ALA A 787 -68.53 -26.44 -27.49
CA ALA A 787 -68.40 -26.55 -28.94
C ALA A 787 -68.38 -28.02 -29.41
N SER A 788 -67.73 -28.92 -28.67
CA SER A 788 -67.75 -30.36 -28.94
C SER A 788 -69.14 -30.96 -28.74
N SER A 789 -69.85 -30.57 -27.67
CA SER A 789 -71.23 -31.01 -27.41
C SER A 789 -72.20 -30.51 -28.47
N ILE A 790 -72.07 -29.25 -28.90
CA ILE A 790 -72.89 -28.68 -29.97
C ILE A 790 -72.61 -29.41 -31.29
N LYS A 791 -71.34 -29.68 -31.62
CA LYS A 791 -70.97 -30.48 -32.80
C LYS A 791 -71.54 -31.89 -32.72
N ARG A 792 -71.51 -32.52 -31.55
CA ARG A 792 -72.09 -33.85 -31.33
C ARG A 792 -73.61 -33.83 -31.48
N ASN A 793 -74.30 -32.84 -30.91
CA ASN A 793 -75.75 -32.69 -31.05
C ASN A 793 -76.13 -32.42 -32.51
N ALA A 794 -75.43 -31.54 -33.22
CA ALA A 794 -75.66 -31.30 -34.64
C ALA A 794 -75.42 -32.57 -35.49
N PHE A 795 -74.42 -33.39 -35.14
CA PHE A 795 -74.20 -34.70 -35.77
C PHE A 795 -75.35 -35.68 -35.47
N ILE A 796 -75.80 -35.78 -34.21
CA ILE A 796 -76.94 -36.62 -33.82
C ILE A 796 -78.24 -36.16 -34.49
N ASP A 797 -78.52 -34.87 -34.53
CA ASP A 797 -79.70 -34.30 -35.21
C ASP A 797 -79.63 -34.55 -36.73
N GLY A 798 -78.44 -34.47 -37.33
CA GLY A 798 -78.23 -34.87 -38.71
C GLY A 798 -78.49 -36.37 -38.95
N LEU A 799 -78.10 -37.23 -38.01
CA LEU A 799 -78.33 -38.67 -38.06
C LEU A 799 -79.81 -39.01 -37.84
N MET A 800 -80.48 -38.34 -36.90
CA MET A 800 -81.92 -38.50 -36.61
C MET A 800 -82.81 -37.98 -37.74
N ASN A 801 -82.44 -36.87 -38.39
CA ASN A 801 -83.13 -36.39 -39.60
C ASN A 801 -82.96 -37.35 -40.78
N ASN A 802 -81.82 -38.02 -40.92
CA ASN A 802 -81.64 -39.10 -41.90
C ASN A 802 -82.38 -40.40 -41.51
N MET A 803 -82.61 -40.65 -40.23
CA MET A 803 -83.40 -41.78 -39.72
C MET A 803 -84.90 -41.50 -39.65
N ASN A 804 -85.43 -40.48 -40.33
CA ASN A 804 -86.87 -40.26 -40.47
C ASN A 804 -87.48 -41.40 -41.32
N LEU A 805 -87.70 -42.53 -40.65
CA LEU A 805 -88.20 -43.78 -41.18
C LEU A 805 -89.67 -43.57 -41.55
N SER A 806 -89.92 -43.37 -42.84
CA SER A 806 -91.25 -43.44 -43.45
C SER A 806 -91.81 -44.87 -43.26
N LEU A 807 -92.52 -45.11 -42.16
CA LEU A 807 -93.29 -46.33 -41.92
C LEU A 807 -94.58 -46.29 -42.74
N THR A 808 -94.52 -46.74 -43.98
CA THR A 808 -95.70 -46.95 -44.83
C THR A 808 -96.14 -48.42 -44.71
N PHE A 809 -97.30 -48.67 -44.10
CA PHE A 809 -97.88 -50.01 -43.95
C PHE A 809 -98.45 -50.50 -45.29
N ASN A 810 -97.87 -51.55 -45.88
CA ASN A 810 -98.44 -52.32 -47.00
C ASN A 810 -98.76 -53.75 -46.49
N PRO A 811 -100.03 -54.22 -46.54
CA PRO A 811 -100.43 -55.45 -45.86
C PRO A 811 -99.88 -56.78 -46.41
N ASN A 812 -99.17 -56.79 -47.55
CA ASN A 812 -99.00 -58.03 -48.31
C ASN A 812 -97.59 -58.61 -48.46
N HIS A 813 -96.50 -58.03 -47.95
CA HIS A 813 -95.21 -58.73 -47.88
C HIS A 813 -94.28 -58.12 -46.81
N PHE A 814 -93.79 -58.96 -45.89
CA PHE A 814 -92.85 -58.60 -44.83
C PHE A 814 -91.42 -58.80 -45.33
N ASN A 815 -90.66 -57.72 -45.53
CA ASN A 815 -89.21 -57.81 -45.75
C ASN A 815 -88.52 -56.56 -45.19
N LEU A 816 -87.78 -56.74 -44.09
CA LEU A 816 -86.95 -55.72 -43.45
C LEU A 816 -85.57 -55.80 -44.11
N ASN A 817 -85.22 -54.82 -44.95
CA ASN A 817 -83.89 -54.70 -45.52
C ASN A 817 -83.26 -53.39 -45.04
N THR A 818 -82.36 -53.49 -44.07
CA THR A 818 -81.56 -52.38 -43.56
C THR A 818 -80.29 -52.26 -44.39
N ASN A 819 -80.26 -51.30 -45.33
CA ASN A 819 -79.00 -50.87 -45.95
C ASN A 819 -78.49 -49.62 -45.24
N LEU A 820 -77.60 -49.84 -44.27
CA LEU A 820 -76.68 -48.83 -43.76
C LEU A 820 -75.40 -48.92 -44.60
N THR A 821 -75.19 -47.96 -45.51
CA THR A 821 -73.86 -47.65 -46.03
C THR A 821 -73.28 -46.52 -45.19
N PHE A 822 -72.09 -46.76 -44.63
CA PHE A 822 -71.29 -45.79 -43.88
C PHE A 822 -70.91 -44.57 -44.72
#